data_AF-A0AAW0DAJ6-F1
#
_entry.id   AF-A0AAW0DAJ6-F1
#
_cell.length_a   1.000
_cell.length_b   1.000
_cell.length_c   1.000
_cell.angle_alpha   90.00
_cell.angle_beta   90.00
_cell.angle_gamma   90.00
#
_symmetry.space_group_name_H-M   'P 1'
#
loop_
_entity.id
_entity.type
_entity.pdbx_description
1 polymer ?
#
loop_
_entity_poly.entity_id
_entity_poly.type
_entity_poly.pdbx_seq_one_letter_code
_entity_poly.pdbx_strand_id
1 'polypeptide(L)'
;MTSDLLDGVISSAKASISVILVLAYGYGLRKLEFVSPETEKDLARLCAKFFLPALLFTEIGGLATYSNLRKYWPMIPLSLFFQAVAFSAALLSRKAGMPQHYVPMFIFNNVTSLPLLLISALAATGGLDTLVTGDRTLESTLKIGRVYILINALVGNLARFAFGPYLMKAKESQIRDQSFRRDSEDEDPLLSGNGNVALPMEEQAPHNRQIRIRHKIIANIKRGMDWIVSVMNPPLLGGILAVCFGIVPWFHRELFGPGVLSPLADSINNVGKLFSALQMMILGAHLYSKKGSAVQPLFLAWLFTYRFILAPALSISVVYYIRTTWPNFLDNDPMLDFVISISNTGPSALTLSAVAVMADVSPEIEGQVSRILTFCYAVTPFISLPVAIPRYIGNYYLGDNLGSGYSGSIFRATHVHTGELVALKVQHVNHECPTNRYERHFYPSLQGGEGMPTLWACGVEGAWDYLAIDLLGASLDSLYRKSGKDTMDLASVCAIAIQLIARLEFMHNRGILHRDIQLGNCVIGLPPNERIIYMIDFGFSKRYIDPYTNQHIPDSRAKRDFIGNYWFSSIGVHCRGKVPSRRDDLEAAALMLIHLLTPRGLPWTRNGIPKTDEAHERLKKEKKAARPEDLCRGLPSEFEEFLRYCRRLHFQEQPDYERWIDEFRALAVEEGFPESEEFIWPPQPMPHSKSGPRRSYAPAPDEVERILNDLTNLDLGDPVLVDRQTVDEAIRKAKDAAKDDSSKDSDSSIEVIDISSDSEADDTIPPPHLTPKAYKLTKLTKRASEAADNSSLSDLVVEFVDILKSYTSRTLTKEGFAFIDTLYKQLADPSVFVLPLRTSRQRSSDKSLQQEKEPAHVKLGVVARLRREVLGANSNKALAQMVEDFGQVTNKSSGRTVTKDGFAFLEGVAERLKVLQ
;
A
#
# COMPACT_ATOMS: atom_id res chain seq x y z
N MET A 1 9.50 -18.63 17.27
CA MET A 1 9.96 -17.68 18.32
C MET A 1 11.45 -17.32 18.20
N THR A 2 12.37 -18.24 17.89
CA THR A 2 13.82 -17.91 17.82
C THR A 2 14.27 -17.25 16.52
N SER A 3 13.59 -17.47 15.38
CA SER A 3 13.92 -16.87 14.08
C SER A 3 13.67 -15.36 14.05
N ASP A 4 12.50 -14.92 14.48
CA ASP A 4 12.05 -13.52 14.28
C ASP A 4 12.77 -12.56 15.23
N LEU A 5 13.11 -13.03 16.44
CA LEU A 5 13.97 -12.33 17.38
C LEU A 5 15.39 -12.18 16.82
N LEU A 6 15.92 -13.24 16.21
CA LEU A 6 17.24 -13.24 15.60
C LEU A 6 17.29 -12.28 14.41
N ASP A 7 16.26 -12.26 13.56
CA ASP A 7 16.18 -11.37 12.40
C ASP A 7 16.04 -9.89 12.80
N GLY A 8 15.29 -9.60 13.86
CA GLY A 8 15.19 -8.26 14.47
C GLY A 8 16.55 -7.78 15.01
N VAL A 9 17.24 -8.64 15.76
CA VAL A 9 18.58 -8.36 16.29
C VAL A 9 19.61 -8.18 15.17
N ILE A 10 19.57 -9.02 14.14
CA ILE A 10 20.45 -8.92 12.95
C ILE A 10 20.20 -7.61 12.21
N SER A 11 18.95 -7.19 12.03
CA SER A 11 18.60 -5.95 11.33
C SER A 11 19.07 -4.71 12.09
N SER A 12 18.90 -4.69 13.42
CA SER A 12 19.40 -3.61 14.28
C SER A 12 20.94 -3.58 14.37
N ALA A 13 21.58 -4.76 14.36
CA ALA A 13 23.02 -4.88 14.28
C ALA A 13 23.57 -4.33 12.95
N LYS A 14 22.99 -4.68 11.80
CA LYS A 14 23.37 -4.15 10.47
C LYS A 14 23.34 -2.62 10.44
N ALA A 15 22.28 -2.03 10.98
CA ALA A 15 22.10 -0.59 11.10
C ALA A 15 23.20 0.09 11.94
N SER A 16 23.49 -0.45 13.12
CA SER A 16 24.51 0.15 13.99
C SER A 16 25.92 -0.06 13.48
N ILE A 17 26.18 -1.18 12.79
CA ILE A 17 27.44 -1.41 12.07
C ILE A 17 27.65 -0.32 11.01
N SER A 18 26.62 0.05 10.25
CA SER A 18 26.72 1.15 9.27
C SER A 18 27.13 2.49 9.93
N VAL A 19 26.54 2.82 11.07
CA VAL A 19 26.88 4.03 11.86
C VAL A 19 28.34 3.99 12.34
N ILE A 20 28.81 2.83 12.84
CA ILE A 20 30.20 2.62 13.29
C ILE A 20 31.18 2.71 12.12
N LEU A 21 30.83 2.18 10.95
CA LEU A 21 31.67 2.26 9.75
C LEU A 21 31.87 3.72 9.31
N VAL A 22 30.83 4.55 9.33
CA VAL A 22 30.95 5.99 9.02
C VAL A 22 31.86 6.71 10.02
N LEU A 23 31.78 6.35 11.32
CA LEU A 23 32.72 6.87 12.33
C LEU A 23 34.16 6.45 12.04
N ALA A 24 34.37 5.20 11.61
CA ALA A 24 35.69 4.69 11.25
C ALA A 24 36.28 5.45 10.04
N TYR A 25 35.46 5.84 9.07
CA TYR A 25 35.90 6.71 7.97
C TYR A 25 36.40 8.08 8.48
N GLY A 26 35.65 8.73 9.37
CA GLY A 26 36.07 10.01 9.97
C GLY A 26 37.36 9.89 10.78
N TYR A 27 37.48 8.81 11.57
CA TYR A 27 38.71 8.49 12.30
C TYR A 27 39.90 8.26 11.34
N GLY A 28 39.67 7.55 10.23
CA GLY A 28 40.67 7.29 9.19
C GLY A 28 41.12 8.56 8.47
N LEU A 29 40.19 9.43 8.06
CA LEU A 29 40.50 10.71 7.41
C LEU A 29 41.38 11.61 8.28
N ARG A 30 41.10 11.64 9.58
CA ARG A 30 41.92 12.39 10.54
C ARG A 30 43.28 11.72 10.79
N LYS A 31 43.33 10.39 10.86
CA LYS A 31 44.57 9.60 11.02
C LYS A 31 45.51 9.71 9.82
N LEU A 32 44.94 9.78 8.62
CA LEU A 32 45.67 9.94 7.35
C LEU A 32 45.95 11.43 7.02
N GLU A 33 45.66 12.34 7.95
CA GLU A 33 45.90 13.79 7.83
C GLU A 33 45.18 14.49 6.67
N PHE A 34 44.17 13.87 6.06
CA PHE A 34 43.30 14.53 5.08
C PHE A 34 42.44 15.64 5.70
N VAL A 35 42.21 15.59 7.01
CA VAL A 35 41.49 16.61 7.79
C VAL A 35 42.41 17.12 8.89
N SER A 36 42.73 18.41 8.88
CA SER A 36 43.50 19.06 9.95
C SER A 36 42.59 19.37 11.17
N PRO A 37 43.15 19.61 12.37
CA PRO A 37 42.36 20.03 13.54
C PRO A 37 41.53 21.31 13.32
N GLU A 38 42.05 22.23 12.51
CA GLU A 38 41.38 23.49 12.18
C GLU A 38 40.20 23.23 11.24
N THR A 39 40.43 22.43 10.19
CA THR A 39 39.37 22.00 9.26
C THR A 39 38.29 21.20 9.98
N GLU A 40 38.66 20.34 10.93
CA GLU A 40 37.71 19.62 11.79
C GLU A 40 36.79 20.59 12.56
N LYS A 41 37.36 21.62 13.19
CA LYS A 41 36.62 22.63 13.95
C LYS A 41 35.71 23.49 13.06
N ASP A 42 36.19 23.90 11.90
CA ASP A 42 35.40 24.69 10.95
C ASP A 42 34.28 23.88 10.31
N LEU A 43 34.53 22.61 9.99
CA LEU A 43 33.51 21.70 9.51
C LEU A 43 32.44 21.44 10.57
N ALA A 44 32.83 21.30 11.85
CA ALA A 44 31.90 21.15 12.97
C ALA A 44 30.99 22.37 13.14
N ARG A 45 31.57 23.58 13.06
CA ARG A 45 30.79 24.83 13.11
C ARG A 45 29.85 24.96 11.93
N LEU A 46 30.30 24.62 10.71
CA LEU A 46 29.48 24.65 9.51
C LEU A 46 28.29 23.69 9.63
N CYS A 47 28.53 22.47 10.12
CA CYS A 47 27.47 21.49 10.37
C CYS A 47 26.45 22.01 11.38
N ALA A 48 26.90 22.52 12.53
CA ALA A 48 26.01 22.97 13.60
C ALA A 48 25.28 24.28 13.28
N LYS A 49 25.92 25.24 12.58
CA LYS A 49 25.38 26.59 12.35
C LYS A 49 24.65 26.76 11.02
N PHE A 50 24.84 25.87 10.05
CA PHE A 50 24.25 26.00 8.71
C PHE A 50 23.46 24.77 8.27
N PHE A 51 24.07 23.58 8.26
CA PHE A 51 23.37 22.37 7.81
C PHE A 51 22.28 21.91 8.78
N LEU A 52 22.53 21.96 10.09
CA LEU A 52 21.56 21.57 11.11
C LEU A 52 20.30 22.46 11.12
N PRO A 53 20.38 23.81 11.10
CA PRO A 53 19.20 24.66 10.94
C PRO A 53 18.41 24.39 9.67
N ALA A 54 19.09 24.12 8.55
CA ALA A 54 18.45 23.79 7.28
C ALA A 54 17.69 22.45 7.37
N LEU A 55 18.30 21.43 7.97
CA LEU A 55 17.66 20.13 8.22
C LEU A 55 16.44 20.26 9.13
N LEU A 56 16.59 20.96 10.26
CA LEU A 56 15.48 21.22 11.18
C LEU A 56 14.37 22.00 10.48
N PHE A 57 14.71 22.95 9.61
CA PHE A 57 13.72 23.77 8.94
C PHE A 57 12.80 22.91 8.04
N THR A 58 13.38 22.03 7.24
CA THR A 58 12.62 21.22 6.28
C THR A 58 11.91 20.04 6.93
N GLU A 59 12.56 19.36 7.88
CA GLU A 59 11.93 18.25 8.61
C GLU A 59 10.76 18.71 9.48
N ILE A 60 10.91 19.83 10.20
CA ILE A 60 9.85 20.36 11.07
C ILE A 60 8.76 21.03 10.23
N GLY A 61 9.14 21.83 9.23
CA GLY A 61 8.21 22.66 8.47
C GLY A 61 7.24 21.84 7.63
N GLY A 62 7.70 20.73 7.05
CA GLY A 62 6.86 19.78 6.32
C GLY A 62 5.84 19.03 7.19
N LEU A 63 6.01 19.05 8.52
CA LEU A 63 5.14 18.33 9.45
C LEU A 63 4.25 19.24 10.29
N ALA A 64 4.67 20.48 10.52
CA ALA A 64 4.05 21.46 11.40
C ALA A 64 2.73 22.05 10.84
N THR A 65 1.89 21.25 10.20
CA THR A 65 0.55 21.70 9.80
C THR A 65 -0.37 21.87 11.01
N TYR A 66 -1.30 22.82 10.92
CA TYR A 66 -2.35 23.00 11.92
C TYR A 66 -3.13 21.69 12.20
N SER A 67 -3.41 20.91 11.15
CA SER A 67 -4.12 19.62 11.26
C SER A 67 -3.31 18.59 12.06
N ASN A 68 -2.02 18.41 11.75
CA ASN A 68 -1.16 17.45 12.43
C ASN A 68 -0.94 17.84 13.90
N LEU A 69 -0.66 19.12 14.17
CA LEU A 69 -0.47 19.60 15.54
C LEU A 69 -1.73 19.46 16.40
N ARG A 70 -2.91 19.72 15.82
CA ARG A 70 -4.19 19.49 16.51
C ARG A 70 -4.47 18.02 16.75
N LYS A 71 -4.23 17.17 15.75
CA LYS A 71 -4.49 15.72 15.85
C LYS A 71 -3.60 15.04 16.87
N TYR A 72 -2.36 15.50 17.01
CA TYR A 72 -1.32 14.82 17.80
C TYR A 72 -0.85 15.65 19.01
N TRP A 73 -1.66 16.63 19.43
CA TRP A 73 -1.34 17.53 20.53
C TRP A 73 -1.01 16.83 21.87
N PRO A 74 -1.55 15.64 22.24
CA PRO A 74 -1.20 14.98 23.50
C PRO A 74 0.27 14.52 23.57
N MET A 75 0.96 14.41 22.43
CA MET A 75 2.40 14.10 22.39
C MET A 75 3.25 15.22 22.99
N ILE A 76 2.81 16.47 22.88
CA ILE A 76 3.55 17.65 23.37
C ILE A 76 3.68 17.64 24.90
N PRO A 77 2.60 17.61 25.69
CA PRO A 77 2.71 17.56 27.16
C PRO A 77 3.39 16.28 27.64
N LEU A 78 3.20 15.15 26.94
CA LEU A 78 3.87 13.89 27.27
C LEU A 78 5.39 13.96 27.05
N SER A 79 5.83 14.57 25.94
CA SER A 79 7.26 14.84 25.67
C SER A 79 7.87 15.75 26.73
N LEU A 80 7.17 16.82 27.12
CA LEU A 80 7.59 17.73 28.18
C LEU A 80 7.66 17.02 29.54
N PHE A 81 6.71 16.15 29.85
CA PHE A 81 6.72 15.32 31.06
C PHE A 81 7.97 14.44 31.13
N PHE A 82 8.26 13.68 30.06
CA PHE A 82 9.45 12.83 30.03
C PHE A 82 10.75 13.64 30.14
N GLN A 83 10.81 14.84 29.53
CA GLN A 83 11.94 15.75 29.70
C GLN A 83 12.07 16.27 31.14
N ALA A 84 10.98 16.58 31.82
CA ALA A 84 10.98 17.02 33.22
C ALA A 84 11.44 15.91 34.17
N VAL A 85 11.01 14.66 33.93
CA VAL A 85 11.51 13.49 34.67
C VAL A 85 13.00 13.30 34.41
N ALA A 86 13.43 13.42 33.16
CA ALA A 86 14.83 13.30 32.79
C ALA A 86 15.72 14.41 33.40
N PHE A 87 15.19 15.62 33.50
CA PHE A 87 15.82 16.73 34.22
C PHE A 87 15.96 16.44 35.72
N SER A 88 14.92 15.88 36.34
CA SER A 88 14.95 15.48 37.74
C SER A 88 15.98 14.37 37.99
N ALA A 89 16.04 13.36 37.13
CA ALA A 89 17.06 12.30 37.17
C ALA A 89 18.48 12.88 37.01
N ALA A 90 18.67 13.86 36.13
CA ALA A 90 19.95 14.53 35.94
C ALA A 90 20.38 15.34 37.18
N LEU A 91 19.44 16.02 37.85
CA LEU A 91 19.71 16.74 39.11
C LEU A 91 20.08 15.80 40.25
N LEU A 92 19.40 14.66 40.39
CA LEU A 92 19.73 13.63 41.37
C LEU A 92 21.12 13.06 41.12
N SER A 93 21.44 12.76 39.86
CA SER A 93 22.77 12.28 39.45
C SER A 93 23.86 13.31 39.72
N ARG A 94 23.56 14.61 39.56
CA ARG A 94 24.47 15.70 39.92
C ARG A 94 24.71 15.78 41.43
N LYS A 95 23.68 15.56 42.26
CA LYS A 95 23.86 15.46 43.72
C LYS A 95 24.76 14.28 44.11
N ALA A 96 24.76 13.21 43.31
CA ALA A 96 25.62 12.04 43.47
C ALA A 96 27.06 12.23 42.91
N GLY A 97 27.46 13.44 42.54
CA GLY A 97 28.83 13.76 42.12
C GLY A 97 29.08 13.74 40.61
N MET A 98 28.04 13.60 39.77
CA MET A 98 28.20 13.59 38.31
C MET A 98 28.63 14.96 37.74
N PRO A 99 29.60 15.02 36.82
CA PRO A 99 30.03 16.27 36.19
C PRO A 99 28.92 16.90 35.33
N GLN A 100 28.92 18.23 35.25
CA GLN A 100 27.84 19.00 34.63
C GLN A 100 27.66 18.71 33.13
N HIS A 101 28.73 18.41 32.39
CA HIS A 101 28.65 18.12 30.96
C HIS A 101 27.91 16.81 30.64
N TYR A 102 27.65 15.93 31.63
CA TYR A 102 26.80 14.75 31.48
C TYR A 102 25.30 15.06 31.57
N VAL A 103 24.91 16.19 32.17
CA VAL A 103 23.50 16.55 32.41
C VAL A 103 22.66 16.60 31.11
N PRO A 104 23.13 17.21 30.00
CA PRO A 104 22.41 17.17 28.73
C PRO A 104 22.21 15.75 28.18
N MET A 105 23.14 14.83 28.47
CA MET A 105 23.05 13.43 28.04
C MET A 105 21.98 12.64 28.81
N PHE A 106 21.52 13.12 29.96
CA PHE A 106 20.36 12.58 30.70
C PHE A 106 19.05 13.22 30.29
N ILE A 107 19.04 14.52 29.99
CA ILE A 107 17.82 15.27 29.67
C ILE A 107 17.33 15.00 28.24
N PHE A 108 18.25 14.93 27.28
CA PHE A 108 17.86 14.93 25.86
C PHE A 108 17.94 13.55 25.21
N ASN A 109 16.77 12.94 25.01
CA ASN A 109 16.59 11.57 24.53
C ASN A 109 16.93 11.44 23.03
N ASN A 110 17.08 10.22 22.52
CA ASN A 110 17.16 9.95 21.09
C ASN A 110 15.78 9.96 20.45
N VAL A 111 15.37 11.12 20.01
CA VAL A 111 13.99 11.32 19.53
C VAL A 111 13.85 11.08 18.02
N THR A 112 14.92 10.76 17.29
CA THR A 112 14.88 10.68 15.83
C THR A 112 15.54 9.42 15.27
N SER A 113 16.85 9.27 15.43
CA SER A 113 17.61 8.29 14.65
C SER A 113 17.32 6.85 15.07
N LEU A 114 17.26 6.57 16.38
CA LEU A 114 17.02 5.21 16.88
C LEU A 114 15.58 4.74 16.67
N PRO A 115 14.53 5.53 17.03
CA PRO A 115 13.15 5.10 16.81
C PRO A 115 12.78 4.90 15.33
N LEU A 116 13.24 5.79 14.44
CA LEU A 116 13.00 5.66 12.98
C LEU A 116 13.67 4.42 12.40
N LEU A 117 14.87 4.13 12.86
CA LEU A 117 15.63 2.96 12.45
C LEU A 117 15.00 1.68 12.97
N LEU A 118 14.56 1.66 14.23
CA LEU A 118 13.88 0.52 14.84
C LEU A 118 12.55 0.22 14.17
N ILE A 119 11.76 1.25 13.85
CA ILE A 119 10.53 1.09 13.06
C ILE A 119 10.85 0.52 11.68
N SER A 120 11.87 1.03 11.00
CA SER A 120 12.20 0.55 9.65
C SER A 120 12.73 -0.88 9.68
N ALA A 121 13.50 -1.26 10.71
CA ALA A 121 13.98 -2.62 10.91
C ALA A 121 12.82 -3.58 11.24
N LEU A 122 11.96 -3.23 12.18
CA LEU A 122 10.80 -4.05 12.56
C LEU A 122 9.75 -4.14 11.44
N ALA A 123 9.67 -3.15 10.56
CA ALA A 123 8.87 -3.21 9.34
C ALA A 123 9.39 -4.28 8.38
N ALA A 124 10.71 -4.32 8.18
CA ALA A 124 11.36 -5.25 7.27
C ALA A 124 11.28 -6.70 7.76
N THR A 125 11.21 -6.90 9.08
CA THR A 125 11.09 -8.22 9.71
C THR A 125 9.64 -8.63 10.03
N GLY A 126 8.63 -7.85 9.60
CA GLY A 126 7.22 -8.13 9.88
C GLY A 126 6.79 -7.93 11.35
N GLY A 127 7.70 -7.49 12.23
CA GLY A 127 7.41 -7.24 13.65
C GLY A 127 6.41 -6.11 13.90
N LEU A 128 6.27 -5.17 12.95
CA LEU A 128 5.26 -4.11 12.99
C LEU A 128 3.91 -4.50 12.40
N ASP A 129 3.78 -5.67 11.77
CA ASP A 129 2.48 -6.13 11.25
C ASP A 129 1.48 -6.14 12.40
N THR A 130 1.94 -6.62 13.56
CA THR A 130 1.85 -6.00 14.90
C THR A 130 0.77 -4.95 15.17
N LEU A 131 1.10 -3.77 14.69
CA LEU A 131 0.55 -2.48 15.06
C LEU A 131 -0.31 -1.90 13.94
N VAL A 132 -0.41 -2.62 12.82
CA VAL A 132 -1.32 -2.31 11.72
C VAL A 132 -2.75 -2.59 12.19
N THR A 133 -3.54 -1.53 12.31
CA THR A 133 -4.95 -1.58 12.77
C THR A 133 -5.89 -1.03 11.70
N GLY A 134 -7.04 -1.70 11.51
CA GLY A 134 -8.04 -1.34 10.50
C GLY A 134 -7.62 -1.67 9.06
N ASP A 135 -8.15 -0.92 8.08
CA ASP A 135 -7.81 -1.04 6.65
C ASP A 135 -6.46 -0.40 6.26
N ARG A 136 -5.60 -0.12 7.25
CA ARG A 136 -4.32 0.56 7.04
C ARG A 136 -3.32 -0.41 6.44
N THR A 137 -2.58 0.01 5.40
CA THR A 137 -1.41 -0.73 4.93
C THR A 137 -0.26 -0.57 5.92
N LEU A 138 0.70 -1.52 5.92
CA LEU A 138 1.95 -1.38 6.68
C LEU A 138 2.61 -0.03 6.38
N GLU A 139 2.68 0.37 5.11
CA GLU A 139 3.26 1.64 4.69
C GLU A 139 2.54 2.86 5.29
N SER A 140 1.22 2.84 5.39
CA SER A 140 0.46 3.92 6.04
C SER A 140 0.70 3.97 7.56
N THR A 141 0.82 2.82 8.21
CA THR A 141 1.14 2.70 9.64
C THR A 141 2.54 3.21 9.93
N LEU A 142 3.52 2.91 9.05
CA LEU A 142 4.87 3.46 9.12
C LEU A 142 4.89 4.98 8.94
N LYS A 143 4.12 5.52 7.99
CA LYS A 143 3.99 6.98 7.81
C LYS A 143 3.47 7.64 9.09
N ILE A 144 2.46 7.06 9.72
CA ILE A 144 1.90 7.56 10.98
C ILE A 144 2.92 7.46 12.13
N GLY A 145 3.61 6.32 12.28
CA GLY A 145 4.66 6.15 13.28
C GLY A 145 5.81 7.14 13.12
N ARG A 146 6.21 7.43 11.87
CA ARG A 146 7.20 8.48 11.56
C ARG A 146 6.71 9.85 12.02
N VAL A 147 5.46 10.20 11.75
CA VAL A 147 4.87 11.49 12.19
C VAL A 147 4.90 11.61 13.72
N TYR A 148 4.54 10.55 14.46
CA TYR A 148 4.60 10.57 15.93
C TYR A 148 6.02 10.81 16.47
N ILE A 149 7.01 10.09 15.92
CA ILE A 149 8.41 10.27 16.31
C ILE A 149 8.86 11.70 16.03
N LEU A 150 8.52 12.22 14.85
CA LEU A 150 8.98 13.53 14.42
C LEU A 150 8.33 14.67 15.21
N ILE A 151 7.09 14.52 15.67
CA ILE A 151 6.44 15.48 16.58
C ILE A 151 7.12 15.47 17.96
N ASN A 152 7.44 14.29 18.48
CA ASN A 152 8.23 14.22 19.71
C ASN A 152 9.61 14.84 19.51
N ALA A 153 10.23 14.61 18.34
CA ALA A 153 11.52 15.18 17.98
C ALA A 153 11.50 16.69 17.87
N LEU A 154 10.40 17.28 17.37
CA LEU A 154 10.19 18.72 17.34
C LEU A 154 10.34 19.34 18.74
N VAL A 155 9.56 18.83 19.71
CA VAL A 155 9.59 19.33 21.10
C VAL A 155 10.97 19.08 21.72
N GLY A 156 11.54 17.90 21.50
CA GLY A 156 12.87 17.52 21.97
C GLY A 156 13.99 18.41 21.41
N ASN A 157 13.96 18.72 20.11
CA ASN A 157 14.97 19.53 19.43
C ASN A 157 14.89 20.99 19.87
N LEU A 158 13.69 21.57 19.95
CA LEU A 158 13.52 22.96 20.41
C LEU A 158 14.01 23.11 21.85
N ALA A 159 13.63 22.21 22.76
CA ALA A 159 14.13 22.22 24.14
C ALA A 159 15.66 21.99 24.20
N ARG A 160 16.19 21.08 23.38
CA ARG A 160 17.63 20.78 23.32
C ARG A 160 18.45 21.98 22.90
N PHE A 161 18.05 22.69 21.85
CA PHE A 161 18.82 23.84 21.39
C PHE A 161 18.55 25.09 22.22
N ALA A 162 17.39 25.20 22.88
CA ALA A 162 17.15 26.28 23.85
C ALA A 162 18.00 26.11 25.12
N PHE A 163 17.98 24.93 25.75
CA PHE A 163 18.58 24.75 27.08
C PHE A 163 19.94 24.05 27.05
N GLY A 164 20.22 23.22 26.05
CA GLY A 164 21.43 22.40 25.98
C GLY A 164 22.74 23.18 26.07
N PRO A 165 22.97 24.22 25.25
CA PRO A 165 24.20 25.01 25.32
C PRO A 165 24.40 25.69 26.67
N TYR A 166 23.32 26.17 27.29
CA TYR A 166 23.36 26.78 28.62
C TYR A 166 23.73 25.75 29.71
N LEU A 167 23.13 24.56 29.65
CA LEU A 167 23.40 23.47 30.58
C LEU A 167 24.86 23.01 30.52
N MET A 168 25.52 23.11 29.36
CA MET A 168 26.95 22.84 29.20
C MET A 168 27.84 23.99 29.71
N LYS A 169 27.48 25.26 29.44
CA LYS A 169 28.30 26.44 29.78
C LYS A 169 28.35 26.81 31.27
N ALA A 170 27.32 26.54 32.06
CA ALA A 170 27.08 27.22 33.35
C ALA A 170 28.14 27.06 34.48
N LYS A 171 29.26 26.36 34.25
CA LYS A 171 30.39 26.29 35.20
C LYS A 171 31.77 26.42 34.56
N GLU A 172 31.87 26.49 33.24
CA GLU A 172 33.15 26.77 32.57
C GLU A 172 33.56 28.23 32.81
N SER A 173 32.60 29.15 32.95
CA SER A 173 32.84 30.51 33.44
C SER A 173 33.40 30.52 34.88
N GLN A 174 32.92 29.64 35.77
CA GLN A 174 33.44 29.55 37.15
C GLN A 174 34.82 28.88 37.23
N ILE A 175 35.09 27.88 36.38
CA ILE A 175 36.40 27.21 36.32
C ILE A 175 37.43 28.12 35.67
N ARG A 176 37.06 28.83 34.59
CA ARG A 176 37.90 29.82 33.91
C ARG A 176 38.17 31.05 34.77
N ASP A 177 37.21 31.52 35.56
CA ASP A 177 37.42 32.59 36.54
C ASP A 177 38.26 32.12 37.74
N GLN A 178 38.19 30.84 38.15
CA GLN A 178 39.04 30.28 39.20
C GLN A 178 40.47 29.98 38.72
N SER A 179 40.67 29.59 37.46
CA SER A 179 42.00 29.42 36.88
C SER A 179 42.66 30.77 36.61
N PHE A 180 41.91 31.75 36.07
CA PHE A 180 42.42 33.13 35.93
C PHE A 180 42.77 33.77 37.27
N ARG A 181 41.99 33.49 38.34
CA ARG A 181 42.32 33.99 39.70
C ARG A 181 43.56 33.33 40.30
N ARG A 182 43.84 32.06 39.99
CA ARG A 182 45.08 31.40 40.41
C ARG A 182 46.29 31.90 39.63
N ASP A 183 46.13 32.10 38.33
CA ASP A 183 47.22 32.63 37.49
C ASP A 183 47.53 34.11 37.79
N SER A 184 46.58 34.86 38.37
CA SER A 184 46.79 36.24 38.82
C SER A 184 47.31 36.39 40.26
N GLU A 185 47.42 35.30 41.02
CA GLU A 185 47.93 35.31 42.40
C GLU A 185 49.44 34.98 42.48
N ASP A 186 50.10 34.68 41.35
CA ASP A 186 51.53 34.32 41.26
C ASP A 186 52.42 35.38 40.56
N GLU A 187 52.00 36.65 40.48
CA GLU A 187 52.88 37.77 40.08
C GLU A 187 53.22 38.68 41.27
N ASP A 188 54.53 38.85 41.51
CA ASP A 188 55.15 39.57 42.63
C ASP A 188 54.68 41.05 42.81
N PRO A 189 54.67 41.57 44.06
CA PRO A 189 54.16 42.89 44.40
C PRO A 189 55.26 43.97 44.44
N LEU A 190 55.41 44.77 43.39
CA LEU A 190 56.20 46.01 43.46
C LEU A 190 55.58 47.11 42.58
N LEU A 191 54.78 47.99 43.20
CA LEU A 191 54.93 49.45 43.20
C LEU A 191 53.61 50.12 43.63
N SER A 192 53.71 50.75 44.80
CA SER A 192 52.76 51.72 45.35
C SER A 192 52.51 52.91 44.42
N GLY A 193 51.25 53.32 44.30
CA GLY A 193 50.87 54.58 43.66
C GLY A 193 49.53 55.10 44.19
N ASN A 194 49.63 56.01 45.16
CA ASN A 194 48.53 56.77 45.77
C ASN A 194 47.57 57.42 44.75
N GLY A 195 46.29 57.45 45.10
CA GLY A 195 45.29 58.22 44.37
C GLY A 195 43.92 58.25 45.06
N ASN A 196 43.87 58.81 46.27
CA ASN A 196 42.62 59.26 46.87
C ASN A 196 42.05 60.41 46.04
N VAL A 197 40.85 60.23 45.46
CA VAL A 197 39.98 61.34 45.10
C VAL A 197 38.59 61.04 45.66
N ALA A 198 38.18 61.88 46.60
CA ALA A 198 36.89 61.85 47.25
C ALA A 198 35.98 62.95 46.67
N LEU A 199 34.71 62.56 46.44
CA LEU A 199 33.47 63.37 46.50
C LEU A 199 33.12 64.27 45.29
N PRO A 200 31.80 64.52 45.00
CA PRO A 200 30.73 64.68 45.98
C PRO A 200 29.40 63.94 45.78
N MET A 201 28.71 63.83 46.91
CA MET A 201 27.27 63.57 47.06
C MET A 201 26.46 64.68 46.37
N GLU A 202 25.45 64.29 45.59
CA GLU A 202 24.42 65.22 45.13
C GLU A 202 23.02 64.63 45.35
N GLU A 203 22.29 65.34 46.22
CA GLU A 203 20.86 65.50 46.42
C GLU A 203 19.85 64.45 45.93
N GLN A 204 19.14 63.89 46.92
CA GLN A 204 17.84 63.25 46.74
C GLN A 204 16.73 64.31 46.68
N ALA A 205 15.98 64.36 45.56
CA ALA A 205 14.66 64.97 45.49
C ALA A 205 13.60 63.92 45.08
N PRO A 206 12.38 63.92 45.68
CA PRO A 206 11.45 62.80 45.60
C PRO A 206 10.40 63.04 44.50
N HIS A 207 10.68 62.57 43.29
CA HIS A 207 9.60 62.33 42.34
C HIS A 207 10.00 61.20 41.39
N ASN A 208 9.35 60.05 41.56
CA ASN A 208 8.99 59.07 40.52
C ASN A 208 9.04 57.61 40.99
N ARG A 209 8.06 57.23 41.81
CA ARG A 209 7.74 55.81 42.05
C ARG A 209 7.26 55.13 40.76
N GLN A 210 6.56 55.86 39.89
CA GLN A 210 6.09 55.36 38.59
C GLN A 210 7.23 55.15 37.56
N ILE A 211 8.24 56.04 37.51
CA ILE A 211 9.40 55.85 36.62
C ILE A 211 10.31 54.72 37.12
N ARG A 212 10.47 54.51 38.44
CA ARG A 212 11.18 53.33 38.98
C ARG A 212 10.47 52.01 38.69
N ILE A 213 9.14 51.96 38.73
CA ILE A 213 8.38 50.75 38.37
C ILE A 213 8.46 50.51 36.86
N ARG A 214 8.30 51.54 36.01
CA ARG A 214 8.51 51.43 34.57
C ARG A 214 9.95 51.02 34.23
N HIS A 215 10.97 51.57 34.90
CA HIS A 215 12.36 51.15 34.71
C HIS A 215 12.63 49.73 35.22
N LYS A 216 11.99 49.28 36.31
CA LYS A 216 12.09 47.87 36.74
C LYS A 216 11.38 46.93 35.78
N ILE A 217 10.22 47.30 35.24
CA ILE A 217 9.49 46.52 34.23
C ILE A 217 10.28 46.50 32.93
N ILE A 218 10.75 47.65 32.43
CA ILE A 218 11.59 47.74 31.24
C ILE A 218 12.93 47.01 31.45
N ALA A 219 13.53 47.06 32.65
CA ALA A 219 14.75 46.31 32.95
C ALA A 219 14.50 44.79 33.14
N ASN A 220 13.29 44.38 33.55
CA ASN A 220 12.87 42.98 33.60
C ASN A 220 12.55 42.46 32.20
N ILE A 221 11.89 43.27 31.37
CA ILE A 221 11.62 42.99 29.95
C ILE A 221 12.94 42.95 29.19
N LYS A 222 13.83 43.92 29.40
CA LYS A 222 15.17 43.94 28.80
C LYS A 222 16.00 42.75 29.26
N ARG A 223 16.00 42.39 30.55
CA ARG A 223 16.61 41.12 31.02
C ARG A 223 15.98 39.87 30.40
N GLY A 224 14.66 39.84 30.23
CA GLY A 224 13.96 38.76 29.55
C GLY A 224 14.31 38.70 28.06
N MET A 225 14.46 39.85 27.40
CA MET A 225 14.80 39.98 25.99
C MET A 225 16.28 39.65 25.73
N ASP A 226 17.18 40.12 26.60
CA ASP A 226 18.60 39.77 26.61
C ASP A 226 18.77 38.27 26.86
N TRP A 227 17.95 37.66 27.74
CA TRP A 227 17.91 36.22 27.94
C TRP A 227 17.41 35.47 26.69
N ILE A 228 16.33 35.94 26.04
CA ILE A 228 15.82 35.37 24.79
C ILE A 228 16.89 35.42 23.69
N VAL A 229 17.54 36.57 23.50
CA VAL A 229 18.62 36.74 22.52
C VAL A 229 19.82 35.85 22.87
N SER A 230 20.13 35.65 24.15
CA SER A 230 21.23 34.77 24.59
C SER A 230 20.98 33.27 24.33
N VAL A 231 19.70 32.87 24.23
CA VAL A 231 19.27 31.48 23.99
C VAL A 231 19.03 31.22 22.49
N MET A 232 18.79 32.27 21.71
CA MET A 232 18.46 32.19 20.29
C MET A 232 19.70 31.87 19.45
N ASN A 233 19.87 30.58 19.14
CA ASN A 233 20.95 30.08 18.32
C ASN A 233 20.44 29.63 16.93
N PRO A 234 21.32 29.47 15.90
CA PRO A 234 20.86 29.19 14.54
C PRO A 234 19.94 27.96 14.40
N PRO A 235 20.19 26.80 15.05
CA PRO A 235 19.28 25.65 15.00
C PRO A 235 17.92 25.91 15.64
N LEU A 236 17.89 26.62 16.77
CA LEU A 236 16.63 27.00 17.42
C LEU A 236 15.83 27.94 16.52
N LEU A 237 16.49 28.91 15.87
CA LEU A 237 15.85 29.82 14.92
C LEU A 237 15.30 29.05 13.71
N GLY A 238 16.06 28.12 13.14
CA GLY A 238 15.60 27.27 12.04
C GLY A 238 14.36 26.45 12.41
N GLY A 239 14.33 25.87 13.62
CA GLY A 239 13.17 25.14 14.13
C GLY A 239 11.95 26.04 14.37
N ILE A 240 12.12 27.23 14.98
CA ILE A 240 11.02 28.19 15.21
C ILE A 240 10.45 28.67 13.87
N LEU A 241 11.30 29.07 12.93
CA LEU A 241 10.87 29.51 11.60
C LEU A 241 10.07 28.39 10.91
N ALA A 242 10.52 27.15 10.98
CA ALA A 242 9.78 26.02 10.41
C ALA A 242 8.40 25.81 11.01
N VAL A 243 8.25 25.95 12.33
CA VAL A 243 6.94 25.90 12.97
C VAL A 243 6.06 27.07 12.51
N CYS A 244 6.60 28.29 12.45
CA CYS A 244 5.87 29.47 12.00
C CYS A 244 5.39 29.35 10.54
N PHE A 245 6.27 28.95 9.62
CA PHE A 245 5.92 28.77 8.21
C PHE A 245 5.06 27.53 7.96
N GLY A 246 5.23 26.47 8.76
CA GLY A 246 4.44 25.24 8.64
C GLY A 246 3.00 25.36 9.15
N ILE A 247 2.76 26.15 10.21
CA ILE A 247 1.41 26.30 10.78
C ILE A 247 0.52 27.10 9.84
N VAL A 248 1.08 28.11 9.16
CA VAL A 248 0.33 28.97 8.25
C VAL A 248 0.02 28.20 6.96
N PRO A 249 -1.25 27.89 6.65
CA PRO A 249 -1.59 26.98 5.54
C PRO A 249 -1.09 27.43 4.17
N TRP A 250 -1.07 28.75 3.93
CA TRP A 250 -0.56 29.31 2.69
C TRP A 250 0.94 29.06 2.52
N PHE A 251 1.75 29.42 3.52
CA PHE A 251 3.19 29.18 3.50
C PHE A 251 3.50 27.68 3.44
N HIS A 252 2.76 26.85 4.18
CA HIS A 252 2.96 25.41 4.16
C HIS A 252 2.73 24.81 2.78
N ARG A 253 1.64 25.21 2.09
CA ARG A 253 1.34 24.76 0.72
C ARG A 253 2.40 25.24 -0.27
N GLU A 254 2.84 26.49 -0.15
CA GLU A 254 3.80 27.07 -1.09
C GLU A 254 5.22 26.53 -0.93
N LEU A 255 5.71 26.36 0.30
CA LEU A 255 7.07 25.90 0.60
C LEU A 255 7.18 24.38 0.71
N PHE A 256 6.28 23.72 1.42
CA PHE A 256 6.39 22.29 1.76
C PHE A 256 5.40 21.40 0.99
N GLY A 257 4.50 22.00 0.20
CA GLY A 257 3.54 21.32 -0.68
C GLY A 257 3.88 21.50 -2.17
N PRO A 258 2.93 21.22 -3.08
CA PRO A 258 3.11 21.36 -4.52
C PRO A 258 2.94 22.83 -4.97
N GLY A 259 3.65 23.74 -4.32
CA GLY A 259 3.61 25.17 -4.58
C GLY A 259 4.78 25.69 -5.40
N VAL A 260 4.76 26.99 -5.71
CA VAL A 260 5.79 27.63 -6.55
C VAL A 260 7.12 27.74 -5.81
N LEU A 261 7.07 27.82 -4.47
CA LEU A 261 8.26 27.88 -3.62
C LEU A 261 8.79 26.51 -3.19
N SER A 262 8.18 25.40 -3.64
CA SER A 262 8.64 24.05 -3.28
C SER A 262 10.11 23.78 -3.64
N PRO A 263 10.65 24.26 -4.78
CA PRO A 263 12.06 24.04 -5.11
C PRO A 263 13.03 24.68 -4.10
N LEU A 264 12.60 25.74 -3.40
CA LEU A 264 13.40 26.37 -2.35
C LEU A 264 13.52 25.45 -1.13
N ALA A 265 12.41 24.88 -0.67
CA ALA A 265 12.43 23.93 0.43
C ALA A 265 13.19 22.64 0.06
N ASP A 266 13.05 22.16 -1.17
CA ASP A 266 13.81 21.01 -1.67
C ASP A 266 15.33 21.29 -1.68
N SER A 267 15.73 22.50 -2.06
CA SER A 267 17.13 22.93 -2.03
C SER A 267 17.67 23.01 -0.60
N ILE A 268 16.90 23.59 0.33
CA ILE A 268 17.25 23.63 1.75
C ILE A 268 17.36 22.21 2.32
N ASN A 269 16.48 21.29 1.91
CA ASN A 269 16.47 19.90 2.35
C ASN A 269 17.72 19.14 1.87
N ASN A 270 18.12 19.34 0.61
CA ASN A 270 19.33 18.73 0.06
C ASN A 270 20.59 19.19 0.80
N VAL A 271 20.66 20.48 1.15
CA VAL A 271 21.74 21.04 1.98
C VAL A 271 21.68 20.49 3.40
N GLY A 272 20.48 20.41 4.00
CA GLY A 272 20.26 19.90 5.36
C GLY A 272 20.67 18.43 5.53
N LYS A 273 20.38 17.58 4.53
CA LYS A 273 20.72 16.14 4.56
C LYS A 273 22.22 15.86 4.71
N LEU A 274 23.09 16.81 4.34
CA LEU A 274 24.54 16.71 4.54
C LEU A 274 24.93 16.68 6.02
N PHE A 275 24.10 17.25 6.91
CA PHE A 275 24.37 17.32 8.34
C PHE A 275 24.67 15.93 8.93
N SER A 276 23.79 14.97 8.72
CA SER A 276 23.89 13.64 9.36
C SER A 276 25.20 12.93 8.98
N ALA A 277 25.58 12.95 7.70
CA ALA A 277 26.80 12.29 7.22
C ALA A 277 28.06 13.00 7.69
N LEU A 278 28.14 14.34 7.54
CA LEU A 278 29.32 15.11 7.94
C LEU A 278 29.49 15.13 9.46
N GLN A 279 28.40 15.26 10.23
CA GLN A 279 28.46 15.24 11.69
C GLN A 279 28.94 13.88 12.23
N MET A 280 28.52 12.76 11.64
CA MET A 280 29.05 11.44 12.00
C MET A 280 30.54 11.31 11.66
N MET A 281 30.98 11.86 10.53
CA MET A 281 32.39 11.87 10.15
C MET A 281 33.25 12.72 11.10
N ILE A 282 32.75 13.90 11.50
CA ILE A 282 33.39 14.79 12.48
C ILE A 282 33.50 14.12 13.85
N LEU A 283 32.45 13.42 14.27
CA LEU A 283 32.45 12.64 15.50
C LEU A 283 33.58 11.58 15.49
N GLY A 284 33.81 10.94 14.34
CA GLY A 284 34.92 10.01 14.12
C GLY A 284 36.31 10.68 14.20
N ALA A 285 36.44 11.88 13.63
CA ALA A 285 37.67 12.67 13.71
C ALA A 285 37.98 13.11 15.16
N HIS A 286 36.97 13.54 15.92
CA HIS A 286 37.09 13.90 17.34
C HIS A 286 37.65 12.75 18.18
N LEU A 287 37.27 11.50 17.90
CA LEU A 287 37.78 10.31 18.61
C LEU A 287 39.29 10.12 18.41
N TYR A 288 39.83 10.46 17.23
CA TYR A 288 41.27 10.37 16.95
C TYR A 288 42.03 11.54 17.58
N SER A 289 41.55 12.77 17.38
CA SER A 289 42.20 14.01 17.82
C SER A 289 42.32 14.10 19.34
N LYS A 290 41.39 13.49 20.09
CA LYS A 290 41.25 13.67 21.55
C LYS A 290 41.45 12.35 22.30
N LYS A 291 42.62 11.70 22.09
CA LYS A 291 42.96 10.38 22.66
C LYS A 291 43.11 10.34 24.21
N GLY A 292 43.16 11.47 24.91
CA GLY A 292 43.33 11.54 26.38
C GLY A 292 42.07 11.66 27.25
N SER A 293 40.87 11.81 26.67
CA SER A 293 39.63 12.12 27.42
C SER A 293 39.06 10.93 28.20
N ALA A 294 39.54 10.65 29.42
CA ALA A 294 39.03 9.56 30.25
C ALA A 294 37.53 9.77 30.58
N VAL A 295 36.73 8.71 30.39
CA VAL A 295 35.31 8.66 30.78
C VAL A 295 35.21 7.77 32.02
N GLN A 296 34.54 8.23 33.07
CA GLN A 296 34.41 7.44 34.28
C GLN A 296 33.43 6.26 34.06
N PRO A 297 33.86 5.00 34.26
CA PRO A 297 33.03 3.83 33.97
C PRO A 297 31.72 3.77 34.77
N LEU A 298 31.74 4.25 36.02
CA LEU A 298 30.56 4.27 36.89
C LEU A 298 29.45 5.19 36.33
N PHE A 299 29.81 6.40 35.88
CA PHE A 299 28.84 7.32 35.28
C PHE A 299 28.36 6.85 33.92
N LEU A 300 29.22 6.18 33.16
CA LEU A 300 28.84 5.53 31.92
C LEU A 300 27.79 4.44 32.19
N ALA A 301 28.08 3.51 33.11
CA ALA A 301 27.15 2.45 33.51
C ALA A 301 25.79 3.02 33.98
N TRP A 302 25.82 4.03 34.84
CA TRP A 302 24.60 4.71 35.31
C TRP A 302 23.80 5.36 34.17
N LEU A 303 24.48 6.06 33.25
CA LEU A 303 23.85 6.64 32.06
C LEU A 303 23.18 5.56 31.21
N PHE A 304 23.86 4.42 30.98
CA PHE A 304 23.30 3.30 30.22
C PHE A 304 22.08 2.69 30.93
N THR A 305 22.17 2.40 32.23
CA THR A 305 21.05 1.86 33.01
C THR A 305 19.84 2.78 32.98
N TYR A 306 20.05 4.08 33.17
CA TYR A 306 18.95 5.04 33.07
C TYR A 306 18.35 5.07 31.66
N ARG A 307 19.18 5.17 30.62
CA ARG A 307 18.74 5.41 29.24
C ARG A 307 18.08 4.22 28.56
N PHE A 308 18.46 3.01 28.93
CA PHE A 308 18.08 1.81 28.20
C PHE A 308 17.27 0.83 29.04
N ILE A 309 17.19 1.03 30.35
CA ILE A 309 16.39 0.19 31.24
C ILE A 309 15.32 1.03 31.95
N LEU A 310 15.72 2.03 32.73
CA LEU A 310 14.77 2.78 33.57
C LEU A 310 13.84 3.69 32.76
N ALA A 311 14.35 4.43 31.77
CA ALA A 311 13.53 5.33 30.96
C ALA A 311 12.52 4.60 30.07
N PRO A 312 12.86 3.48 29.38
CA PRO A 312 11.87 2.67 28.67
C PRO A 312 10.84 2.03 29.62
N ALA A 313 11.26 1.48 30.76
CA ALA A 313 10.35 0.90 31.75
C ALA A 313 9.34 1.94 32.29
N LEU A 314 9.82 3.15 32.58
CA LEU A 314 8.96 4.28 32.95
C LEU A 314 7.98 4.63 31.82
N SER A 315 8.45 4.66 30.57
CA SER A 315 7.63 5.00 29.41
C SER A 315 6.49 3.99 29.21
N ILE A 316 6.80 2.70 29.30
CA ILE A 316 5.81 1.61 29.23
C ILE A 316 4.81 1.71 30.39
N SER A 317 5.29 1.98 31.60
CA SER A 317 4.43 2.12 32.79
C SER A 317 3.47 3.30 32.66
N VAL A 318 3.93 4.43 32.11
CA VAL A 318 3.11 5.61 31.87
C VAL A 318 2.05 5.33 30.79
N VAL A 319 2.43 4.66 29.70
CA VAL A 319 1.47 4.25 28.65
C VAL A 319 0.39 3.34 29.25
N TYR A 320 0.79 2.32 30.01
CA TYR A 320 -0.13 1.42 30.70
C TYR A 320 -1.07 2.17 31.66
N TYR A 321 -0.54 3.09 32.45
CA TYR A 321 -1.33 3.91 33.37
C TYR A 321 -2.33 4.82 32.65
N ILE A 322 -1.92 5.47 31.55
CA ILE A 322 -2.81 6.30 30.74
C ILE A 322 -3.93 5.46 30.13
N ARG A 323 -3.62 4.27 29.59
CA ARG A 323 -4.62 3.39 28.98
C ARG A 323 -5.62 2.83 29.98
N THR A 324 -5.19 2.55 31.21
CA THR A 324 -6.06 2.04 32.28
C THR A 324 -6.89 3.14 32.94
N THR A 325 -6.31 4.32 33.14
CA THR A 325 -6.96 5.41 33.91
C THR A 325 -7.75 6.34 33.00
N TRP A 326 -7.19 6.75 31.85
CA TRP A 326 -7.73 7.74 30.93
C TRP A 326 -7.81 7.22 29.49
N PRO A 327 -8.71 6.26 29.18
CA PRO A 327 -8.77 5.62 27.86
C PRO A 327 -9.05 6.57 26.69
N ASN A 328 -9.64 7.75 26.95
CA ASN A 328 -9.96 8.76 25.93
C ASN A 328 -8.87 9.85 25.76
N PHE A 329 -7.78 9.79 26.52
CA PHE A 329 -6.72 10.81 26.48
C PHE A 329 -5.82 10.68 25.24
N LEU A 330 -5.59 9.45 24.78
CA LEU A 330 -4.84 9.13 23.56
C LEU A 330 -5.75 8.37 22.60
N ASP A 331 -5.66 8.67 21.31
CA ASP A 331 -6.28 7.86 20.26
C ASP A 331 -5.90 6.38 20.44
N ASN A 332 -6.84 5.46 20.20
CA ASN A 332 -6.61 4.02 20.25
C ASN A 332 -5.77 3.56 19.04
N ASP A 333 -4.52 3.98 19.00
CA ASP A 333 -3.53 3.64 17.97
C ASP A 333 -2.35 2.89 18.62
N PRO A 334 -2.22 1.56 18.40
CA PRO A 334 -1.10 0.79 18.95
C PRO A 334 0.28 1.29 18.48
N MET A 335 0.34 1.93 17.30
CA MET A 335 1.57 2.53 16.81
C MET A 335 2.00 3.71 17.68
N LEU A 336 1.04 4.44 18.25
CA LEU A 336 1.30 5.54 19.18
C LEU A 336 1.90 5.03 20.49
N ASP A 337 1.33 3.97 21.05
CA ASP A 337 1.80 3.33 22.28
C ASP A 337 3.22 2.80 22.12
N PHE A 338 3.48 2.17 20.98
CA PHE A 338 4.81 1.72 20.61
C PHE A 338 5.80 2.88 20.50
N VAL A 339 5.45 3.95 19.77
CA VAL A 339 6.32 5.11 19.59
C VAL A 339 6.65 5.79 20.92
N ILE A 340 5.68 5.99 21.81
CA ILE A 340 5.92 6.55 23.15
C ILE A 340 6.91 5.67 23.92
N SER A 341 6.71 4.36 23.88
CA SER A 341 7.53 3.39 24.62
C SER A 341 8.99 3.40 24.19
N ILE A 342 9.28 3.60 22.89
CA ILE A 342 10.66 3.58 22.36
C ILE A 342 11.31 4.97 22.27
N SER A 343 10.53 6.06 22.29
CA SER A 343 11.05 7.41 22.03
C SER A 343 11.98 7.96 23.12
N ASN A 344 11.96 7.35 24.31
CA ASN A 344 12.81 7.76 25.42
C ASN A 344 14.09 6.92 25.54
N THR A 345 14.29 5.97 24.63
CA THR A 345 15.44 5.05 24.62
C THR A 345 16.68 5.71 24.01
N GLY A 346 17.80 5.63 24.72
CA GLY A 346 19.11 6.09 24.24
C GLY A 346 19.25 7.62 24.10
N PRO A 347 20.48 8.15 23.91
CA PRO A 347 20.73 9.59 23.69
C PRO A 347 20.80 9.98 22.20
N SER A 348 20.36 11.21 21.84
CA SER A 348 20.52 11.73 20.46
C SER A 348 21.95 12.21 20.23
N ALA A 349 22.84 11.32 19.78
CA ALA A 349 24.26 11.62 19.69
C ALA A 349 24.60 12.75 18.70
N LEU A 350 23.98 12.78 17.53
CA LEU A 350 24.24 13.77 16.50
C LEU A 350 23.94 15.20 16.96
N THR A 351 22.78 15.39 17.56
CA THR A 351 22.35 16.71 18.05
C THR A 351 23.07 17.10 19.33
N LEU A 352 23.42 16.15 20.21
CA LEU A 352 24.22 16.43 21.42
C LEU A 352 25.67 16.83 21.08
N SER A 353 26.26 16.20 20.08
CA SER A 353 27.58 16.60 19.56
C SER A 353 27.52 18.02 18.98
N ALA A 354 26.48 18.36 18.22
CA ALA A 354 26.25 19.73 17.76
C ALA A 354 26.06 20.71 18.92
N VAL A 355 25.29 20.36 19.96
CA VAL A 355 25.13 21.20 21.17
C VAL A 355 26.46 21.48 21.84
N ALA A 356 27.36 20.49 21.94
CA ALA A 356 28.71 20.70 22.50
C ALA A 356 29.51 21.73 21.69
N VAL A 357 29.48 21.61 20.36
CA VAL A 357 30.14 22.57 19.44
C VAL A 357 29.52 23.98 19.56
N MET A 358 28.20 24.09 19.75
CA MET A 358 27.52 25.38 19.96
C MET A 358 27.80 25.99 21.33
N ALA A 359 28.02 25.14 22.33
CA ALA A 359 28.39 25.55 23.67
C ALA A 359 29.84 26.03 23.76
N ASP A 360 30.67 25.81 22.73
CA ASP A 360 32.09 26.19 22.68
C ASP A 360 32.85 25.70 23.92
N VAL A 361 32.57 24.45 24.31
CA VAL A 361 33.19 23.82 25.49
C VAL A 361 34.62 23.36 25.21
N SER A 362 35.39 23.13 26.26
CA SER A 362 36.76 22.64 26.14
C SER A 362 36.88 21.39 25.24
N PRO A 363 37.98 21.28 24.47
CA PRO A 363 38.19 20.16 23.55
C PRO A 363 38.19 18.80 24.26
N GLU A 364 38.55 18.75 25.54
CA GLU A 364 38.50 17.55 26.38
C GLU A 364 37.08 17.06 26.60
N ILE A 365 36.14 17.97 26.90
CA ILE A 365 34.72 17.66 27.12
C ILE A 365 34.08 17.20 25.81
N GLU A 366 34.36 17.87 24.70
CA GLU A 366 33.90 17.44 23.37
C GLU A 366 34.39 16.01 23.05
N GLY A 367 35.62 15.66 23.45
CA GLY A 367 36.19 14.32 23.30
C GLY A 367 35.48 13.28 24.19
N GLN A 368 35.15 13.64 25.44
CA GLN A 368 34.38 12.78 26.36
C GLN A 368 32.97 12.52 25.81
N VAL A 369 32.26 13.58 25.38
CA VAL A 369 30.94 13.48 24.75
C VAL A 369 31.03 12.56 23.53
N SER A 370 32.03 12.74 22.67
CA SER A 370 32.18 11.93 21.46
C SER A 370 32.34 10.43 21.77
N ARG A 371 33.17 10.08 22.76
CA ARG A 371 33.39 8.70 23.20
C ARG A 371 32.13 8.05 23.78
N ILE A 372 31.45 8.77 24.67
CA ILE A 372 30.21 8.28 25.30
C ILE A 372 29.17 7.97 24.22
N LEU A 373 29.02 8.87 23.25
CA LEU A 373 28.11 8.69 22.13
C LEU A 373 28.47 7.49 21.24
N THR A 374 29.76 7.26 20.97
CA THR A 374 30.22 6.07 20.26
C THR A 374 29.88 4.78 21.02
N PHE A 375 30.09 4.74 22.33
CA PHE A 375 29.66 3.59 23.14
C PHE A 375 28.15 3.40 23.09
N CYS A 376 27.35 4.47 23.18
CA CYS A 376 25.90 4.36 23.09
C CYS A 376 25.47 3.73 21.76
N TYR A 377 26.09 4.10 20.64
CA TYR A 377 25.81 3.47 19.34
C TYR A 377 26.27 2.02 19.25
N ALA A 378 27.41 1.67 19.85
CA ALA A 378 27.91 0.30 19.84
C ALA A 378 27.01 -0.69 20.61
N VAL A 379 26.36 -0.23 21.68
CA VAL A 379 25.50 -1.07 22.52
C VAL A 379 24.04 -1.09 22.02
N THR A 380 23.64 -0.12 21.19
CA THR A 380 22.28 0.02 20.64
C THR A 380 21.71 -1.28 20.01
N PRO A 381 22.45 -2.08 19.22
CA PRO A 381 21.98 -3.38 18.70
C PRO A 381 21.55 -4.38 19.76
N PHE A 382 22.32 -4.49 20.84
CA PHE A 382 22.13 -5.51 21.86
C PHE A 382 20.92 -5.23 22.75
N ILE A 383 20.45 -3.98 22.75
CA ILE A 383 19.32 -3.51 23.56
C ILE A 383 18.02 -3.51 22.75
N SER A 384 18.10 -3.58 21.42
CA SER A 384 16.94 -3.68 20.53
C SER A 384 16.25 -5.04 20.55
N LEU A 385 16.19 -5.72 21.70
CA LEU A 385 15.26 -6.81 21.91
C LEU A 385 13.87 -6.26 21.57
N PRO A 386 13.22 -6.74 20.49
CA PRO A 386 11.85 -6.38 20.21
C PRO A 386 11.07 -6.67 21.48
N VAL A 387 10.30 -5.70 21.96
CA VAL A 387 9.17 -6.01 22.83
C VAL A 387 8.28 -6.91 21.99
N ALA A 388 8.50 -8.22 22.06
CA ALA A 388 7.68 -9.23 21.43
C ALA A 388 6.37 -9.20 22.19
N ILE A 389 5.43 -8.38 21.72
CA ILE A 389 4.06 -8.43 22.21
C ILE A 389 3.47 -9.70 21.58
N PRO A 390 3.14 -10.72 22.37
CA PRO A 390 2.47 -11.89 21.84
C PRO A 390 1.10 -11.45 21.28
N ARG A 391 0.85 -11.74 19.99
CA ARG A 391 -0.47 -11.53 19.37
C ARG A 391 -1.36 -12.71 19.75
N TYR A 392 -2.27 -12.45 20.67
CA TYR A 392 -3.39 -13.35 20.94
C TYR A 392 -4.63 -12.86 20.20
N ILE A 393 -5.39 -13.76 19.61
CA ILE A 393 -6.74 -13.53 19.11
C ILE A 393 -7.59 -14.68 19.64
N GLY A 394 -8.59 -14.38 20.45
CA GLY A 394 -9.25 -15.37 21.29
C GLY A 394 -8.25 -16.04 22.23
N ASN A 395 -8.40 -17.35 22.38
CA ASN A 395 -7.49 -18.20 23.16
C ASN A 395 -6.34 -18.77 22.31
N TYR A 396 -5.96 -18.10 21.22
CA TYR A 396 -4.95 -18.60 20.28
C TYR A 396 -3.78 -17.64 20.16
N TYR A 397 -2.58 -18.18 20.35
CA TYR A 397 -1.32 -17.49 20.09
C TYR A 397 -1.00 -17.57 18.60
N LEU A 398 -0.85 -16.42 17.93
CA LEU A 398 -0.49 -16.37 16.51
C LEU A 398 0.99 -16.71 16.30
N GLY A 399 1.25 -17.73 15.49
CA GLY A 399 2.57 -18.09 14.96
C GLY A 399 2.73 -17.64 13.52
N ASP A 400 3.37 -18.50 12.69
CA ASP A 400 3.75 -18.16 11.31
C ASP A 400 2.55 -17.88 10.41
N ASN A 401 2.66 -16.89 9.52
CA ASN A 401 1.68 -16.67 8.47
C ASN A 401 1.80 -17.78 7.41
N LEU A 402 0.74 -18.58 7.25
CA LEU A 402 0.67 -19.69 6.29
C LEU A 402 0.22 -19.22 4.91
N GLY A 403 -0.49 -18.09 4.84
CA GLY A 403 -0.95 -17.51 3.57
C GLY A 403 -1.90 -16.34 3.77
N SER A 404 -1.90 -15.41 2.81
CA SER A 404 -2.80 -14.26 2.77
C SER A 404 -3.57 -14.23 1.45
N GLY A 405 -4.89 -14.05 1.50
CA GLY A 405 -5.76 -14.00 0.34
C GLY A 405 -6.88 -12.96 0.47
N TYR A 406 -7.79 -12.94 -0.50
CA TYR A 406 -8.95 -12.03 -0.52
C TYR A 406 -9.89 -12.23 0.69
N SER A 407 -9.95 -13.46 1.21
CA SER A 407 -10.75 -13.81 2.38
C SER A 407 -10.07 -13.49 3.73
N GLY A 408 -8.88 -12.86 3.72
CA GLY A 408 -8.09 -12.60 4.92
C GLY A 408 -6.78 -13.38 4.97
N SER A 409 -6.16 -13.42 6.15
CA SER A 409 -4.88 -14.07 6.39
C SER A 409 -5.05 -15.32 7.25
N ILE A 410 -4.23 -16.35 7.01
CA ILE A 410 -4.25 -17.62 7.72
C ILE A 410 -2.93 -17.78 8.45
N PHE A 411 -2.99 -18.00 9.76
CA PHE A 411 -1.84 -18.18 10.62
C PHE A 411 -1.82 -19.59 11.18
N ARG A 412 -0.63 -20.15 11.38
CA ARG A 412 -0.46 -21.26 12.31
C ARG A 412 -0.65 -20.69 13.70
N ALA A 413 -1.52 -21.28 14.51
CA ALA A 413 -1.77 -20.80 15.86
C ALA A 413 -1.75 -21.95 16.86
N THR A 414 -1.42 -21.62 18.10
CA THR A 414 -1.43 -22.57 19.22
C THR A 414 -2.49 -22.16 20.21
N HIS A 415 -3.40 -23.06 20.55
CA HIS A 415 -4.37 -22.81 21.61
C HIS A 415 -3.64 -22.71 22.96
N VAL A 416 -3.86 -21.62 23.68
CA VAL A 416 -3.05 -21.25 24.86
C VAL A 416 -3.21 -22.24 26.00
N HIS A 417 -4.38 -22.86 26.16
CA HIS A 417 -4.66 -23.77 27.27
C HIS A 417 -4.40 -25.24 26.93
N THR A 418 -4.69 -25.67 25.71
CA THR A 418 -4.53 -27.09 25.30
C THR A 418 -3.20 -27.38 24.63
N GLY A 419 -2.49 -26.35 24.14
CA GLY A 419 -1.27 -26.51 23.36
C GLY A 419 -1.52 -27.05 21.95
N GLU A 420 -2.78 -27.25 21.55
CA GLU A 420 -3.13 -27.78 20.23
C GLU A 420 -2.83 -26.77 19.12
N LEU A 421 -2.32 -27.30 18.02
CA LEU A 421 -2.00 -26.53 16.83
C LEU A 421 -3.21 -26.47 15.90
N VAL A 422 -3.56 -25.25 15.47
CA VAL A 422 -4.68 -24.98 14.57
C VAL A 422 -4.24 -24.03 13.46
N ALA A 423 -5.02 -23.97 12.38
CA ALA A 423 -4.97 -22.86 11.44
C ALA A 423 -5.99 -21.79 11.86
N LEU A 424 -5.51 -20.57 12.13
CA LEU A 424 -6.32 -19.43 12.50
C LEU A 424 -6.49 -18.50 11.30
N LYS A 425 -7.66 -18.54 10.67
CA LYS A 425 -8.05 -17.61 9.61
C LYS A 425 -8.60 -16.34 10.25
N VAL A 426 -8.04 -15.19 9.89
CA VAL A 426 -8.44 -13.88 10.40
C VAL A 426 -8.79 -12.93 9.26
N GLN A 427 -9.90 -12.23 9.42
CA GLN A 427 -10.42 -11.25 8.48
C GLN A 427 -10.85 -10.00 9.24
N HIS A 428 -10.69 -8.83 8.65
CA HIS A 428 -11.19 -7.60 9.26
C HIS A 428 -12.72 -7.58 9.27
N VAL A 429 -13.35 -7.16 10.37
CA VAL A 429 -14.82 -7.19 10.52
C VAL A 429 -15.53 -6.32 9.47
N ASN A 430 -14.88 -5.21 9.04
CA ASN A 430 -15.43 -4.28 8.04
C ASN A 430 -14.96 -4.59 6.60
N HIS A 431 -14.43 -5.79 6.34
CA HIS A 431 -14.01 -6.17 5.00
C HIS A 431 -15.19 -6.12 4.01
N GLU A 432 -14.96 -5.63 2.77
CA GLU A 432 -16.01 -5.45 1.75
C GLU A 432 -16.83 -6.72 1.50
N CYS A 433 -16.16 -7.88 1.60
CA CYS A 433 -16.76 -9.21 1.54
C CYS A 433 -16.43 -9.99 2.82
N PRO A 434 -17.30 -10.00 3.86
CA PRO A 434 -17.02 -10.65 5.14
C PRO A 434 -17.23 -12.17 5.04
N THR A 435 -16.31 -12.86 4.36
CA THR A 435 -16.39 -14.30 4.08
C THR A 435 -16.37 -15.16 5.35
N ASN A 436 -15.55 -14.84 6.36
CA ASN A 436 -15.47 -15.61 7.63
C ASN A 436 -16.84 -15.67 8.35
N ARG A 437 -17.61 -14.59 8.27
CA ARG A 437 -18.96 -14.51 8.85
C ARG A 437 -19.92 -15.51 8.23
N TYR A 438 -19.83 -15.75 6.93
CA TYR A 438 -20.67 -16.74 6.24
C TYR A 438 -20.13 -18.16 6.42
N GLU A 439 -18.82 -18.31 6.26
CA GLU A 439 -18.10 -19.58 6.28
C GLU A 439 -18.35 -20.39 7.56
N ARG A 440 -18.32 -19.75 8.74
CA ARG A 440 -18.55 -20.39 10.05
C ARG A 440 -19.87 -21.14 10.18
N HIS A 441 -20.89 -20.79 9.38
CA HIS A 441 -22.21 -21.42 9.44
C HIS A 441 -22.26 -22.77 8.71
N PHE A 442 -21.30 -23.03 7.81
CA PHE A 442 -21.25 -24.27 7.04
C PHE A 442 -20.49 -25.37 7.77
N TYR A 443 -19.42 -25.03 8.50
CA TYR A 443 -18.60 -25.98 9.25
C TYR A 443 -19.41 -26.94 10.14
N PRO A 444 -20.35 -26.50 10.99
CA PRO A 444 -21.14 -27.41 11.82
C PRO A 444 -21.99 -28.42 11.02
N SER A 445 -22.38 -28.06 9.79
CA SER A 445 -23.16 -28.94 8.91
C SER A 445 -22.29 -29.93 8.13
N LEU A 446 -20.98 -29.72 8.07
CA LEU A 446 -20.02 -30.52 7.29
C LEU A 446 -19.08 -31.34 8.19
N GLN A 447 -18.86 -30.90 9.43
CA GLN A 447 -18.06 -31.59 10.44
C GLN A 447 -18.49 -33.05 10.64
N GLY A 448 -17.50 -33.91 10.86
CA GLY A 448 -17.67 -35.37 10.95
C GLY A 448 -17.69 -36.08 9.60
N GLY A 449 -17.70 -35.33 8.48
CA GLY A 449 -17.42 -35.88 7.15
C GLY A 449 -15.93 -36.16 6.97
N GLU A 450 -15.60 -37.25 6.28
CA GLU A 450 -14.22 -37.53 5.89
C GLU A 450 -13.72 -36.43 4.94
N GLY A 451 -12.51 -35.90 5.16
CA GLY A 451 -11.97 -34.80 4.38
C GLY A 451 -12.68 -33.44 4.61
N MET A 452 -13.45 -33.30 5.69
CA MET A 452 -14.04 -32.02 6.10
C MET A 452 -13.35 -31.51 7.37
N PRO A 453 -12.72 -30.32 7.35
CA PRO A 453 -12.05 -29.75 8.51
C PRO A 453 -13.02 -29.41 9.64
N THR A 454 -12.54 -29.50 10.87
CA THR A 454 -13.24 -29.14 12.10
C THR A 454 -13.07 -27.64 12.39
N LEU A 455 -14.17 -26.97 12.75
CA LEU A 455 -14.15 -25.63 13.35
C LEU A 455 -14.07 -25.78 14.88
N TRP A 456 -12.90 -25.48 15.43
CA TRP A 456 -12.62 -25.53 16.86
C TRP A 456 -13.23 -24.35 17.61
N ALA A 457 -13.10 -23.16 17.02
CA ALA A 457 -13.63 -21.93 17.58
C ALA A 457 -13.86 -20.90 16.48
N CYS A 458 -14.83 -20.01 16.69
CA CYS A 458 -14.99 -18.81 15.89
C CYS A 458 -15.41 -17.65 16.78
N GLY A 459 -15.11 -16.43 16.36
CA GLY A 459 -15.44 -15.27 17.16
C GLY A 459 -15.09 -13.96 16.47
N VAL A 460 -15.36 -12.88 17.17
CA VAL A 460 -14.87 -11.55 16.80
C VAL A 460 -14.13 -11.01 18.00
N GLU A 461 -12.87 -10.65 17.82
CA GLU A 461 -12.03 -10.04 18.85
C GLU A 461 -11.41 -8.75 18.33
N GLY A 462 -11.79 -7.63 18.94
CA GLY A 462 -11.44 -6.31 18.47
C GLY A 462 -11.91 -6.08 17.02
N ALA A 463 -10.96 -5.83 16.13
CA ALA A 463 -11.22 -5.58 14.72
C ALA A 463 -11.22 -6.85 13.83
N TRP A 464 -11.02 -8.03 14.44
CA TRP A 464 -10.78 -9.27 13.71
C TRP A 464 -11.90 -10.28 13.92
N ASP A 465 -12.47 -10.75 12.82
CA ASP A 465 -13.28 -11.95 12.72
C ASP A 465 -12.36 -13.15 12.51
N TYR A 466 -12.38 -14.12 13.42
CA TYR A 466 -11.47 -15.27 13.38
C TYR A 466 -12.20 -16.62 13.33
N LEU A 467 -11.57 -17.57 12.63
CA LEU A 467 -11.94 -18.99 12.57
C LEU A 467 -10.71 -19.83 12.91
N ALA A 468 -10.80 -20.62 13.97
CA ALA A 468 -9.81 -21.64 14.32
C ALA A 468 -10.26 -22.99 13.75
N ILE A 469 -9.53 -23.49 12.77
CA ILE A 469 -9.84 -24.73 12.04
C ILE A 469 -8.65 -25.69 12.08
N ASP A 470 -8.87 -26.95 11.68
CA ASP A 470 -7.79 -27.94 11.59
C ASP A 470 -6.58 -27.41 10.82
N LEU A 471 -5.39 -27.56 11.42
CA LEU A 471 -4.14 -27.32 10.71
C LEU A 471 -3.90 -28.50 9.76
N LEU A 472 -3.84 -28.21 8.46
CA LEU A 472 -3.66 -29.21 7.41
C LEU A 472 -2.28 -29.08 6.75
N GLY A 473 -1.98 -29.99 5.84
CA GLY A 473 -0.73 -30.04 5.07
C GLY A 473 -0.72 -29.12 3.86
N ALA A 474 -0.04 -29.56 2.79
CA ALA A 474 0.12 -28.75 1.58
C ALA A 474 -1.16 -28.75 0.72
N SER A 475 -1.45 -27.63 0.05
CA SER A 475 -2.49 -27.59 -0.99
C SER A 475 -2.05 -28.34 -2.25
N LEU A 476 -3.00 -28.85 -3.04
CA LEU A 476 -2.70 -29.46 -4.34
C LEU A 476 -1.98 -28.47 -5.28
N ASP A 477 -2.28 -27.17 -5.18
CA ASP A 477 -1.54 -26.13 -5.92
C ASP A 477 -0.05 -26.09 -5.52
N SER A 478 0.25 -26.26 -4.23
CA SER A 478 1.63 -26.31 -3.74
C SER A 478 2.35 -27.57 -4.23
N LEU A 479 1.66 -28.72 -4.26
CA LEU A 479 2.21 -29.97 -4.78
C LEU A 479 2.47 -29.90 -6.30
N TYR A 480 1.52 -29.37 -7.06
CA TYR A 480 1.63 -29.17 -8.51
C TYR A 480 2.76 -28.19 -8.89
N ARG A 481 3.03 -27.18 -8.06
CA ARG A 481 4.19 -26.29 -8.26
C ARG A 481 5.51 -26.98 -7.98
N LYS A 482 5.56 -27.86 -6.97
CA LYS A 482 6.78 -28.63 -6.63
C LYS A 482 7.15 -29.63 -7.71
N SER A 483 6.18 -30.15 -8.47
CA SER A 483 6.44 -31.01 -9.64
C SER A 483 6.86 -30.24 -10.90
N GLY A 484 7.13 -28.92 -10.80
CA GLY A 484 7.61 -28.11 -11.91
C GLY A 484 6.53 -27.56 -12.85
N LYS A 485 5.23 -27.73 -12.52
CA LYS A 485 4.08 -27.33 -13.35
C LYS A 485 4.02 -27.99 -14.74
N ASP A 486 4.68 -29.12 -14.93
CA ASP A 486 4.57 -29.87 -16.17
C ASP A 486 3.30 -30.71 -16.16
N THR A 487 3.27 -31.84 -15.46
CA THR A 487 2.08 -32.69 -15.29
C THR A 487 2.15 -33.46 -13.96
N MET A 488 0.99 -33.85 -13.42
CA MET A 488 0.90 -34.84 -12.35
C MET A 488 0.74 -36.23 -12.96
N ASP A 489 1.19 -37.27 -12.28
CA ASP A 489 1.00 -38.65 -12.73
C ASP A 489 -0.48 -39.04 -12.72
N LEU A 490 -0.86 -39.90 -13.67
CA LEU A 490 -2.25 -40.31 -13.87
C LEU A 490 -2.84 -40.99 -12.63
N ALA A 491 -2.05 -41.81 -11.93
CA ALA A 491 -2.44 -42.46 -10.68
C ALA A 491 -2.92 -41.46 -9.63
N SER A 492 -2.07 -40.46 -9.36
CA SER A 492 -2.35 -39.40 -8.40
C SER A 492 -3.61 -38.61 -8.80
N VAL A 493 -3.79 -38.33 -10.09
CA VAL A 493 -4.98 -37.61 -10.56
C VAL A 493 -6.25 -38.45 -10.41
N CYS A 494 -6.21 -39.76 -10.69
CA CYS A 494 -7.35 -40.66 -10.44
C CYS A 494 -7.68 -40.76 -8.94
N ALA A 495 -6.68 -40.88 -8.08
CA ALA A 495 -6.88 -40.87 -6.62
C ALA A 495 -7.48 -39.55 -6.12
N ILE A 496 -7.01 -38.41 -6.66
CA ILE A 496 -7.61 -37.09 -6.38
C ILE A 496 -9.05 -37.04 -6.86
N ALA A 497 -9.35 -37.56 -8.06
CA ALA A 497 -10.70 -37.56 -8.64
C ALA A 497 -11.69 -38.33 -7.75
N ILE A 498 -11.32 -39.55 -7.35
CA ILE A 498 -12.13 -40.42 -6.48
C ILE A 498 -12.48 -39.70 -5.18
N GLN A 499 -11.48 -39.19 -4.47
CA GLN A 499 -11.71 -38.51 -3.19
C GLN A 499 -12.51 -37.22 -3.38
N LEU A 500 -12.17 -36.38 -4.37
CA LEU A 500 -12.84 -35.11 -4.63
C LEU A 500 -14.33 -35.28 -4.95
N ILE A 501 -14.68 -36.27 -5.78
CA ILE A 501 -16.08 -36.56 -6.12
C ILE A 501 -16.84 -37.02 -4.87
N ALA A 502 -16.24 -37.88 -4.05
CA ALA A 502 -16.82 -38.31 -2.77
C ALA A 502 -17.02 -37.14 -1.78
N ARG A 503 -16.07 -36.19 -1.71
CA ARG A 503 -16.22 -34.98 -0.86
C ARG A 503 -17.34 -34.06 -1.36
N LEU A 504 -17.45 -33.90 -2.68
CA LEU A 504 -18.53 -33.14 -3.31
C LEU A 504 -19.88 -33.80 -3.07
N GLU A 505 -19.99 -35.12 -3.24
CA GLU A 505 -21.19 -35.89 -2.93
C GLU A 505 -21.62 -35.66 -1.48
N PHE A 506 -20.70 -35.78 -0.52
CA PHE A 506 -21.00 -35.54 0.89
C PHE A 506 -21.57 -34.13 1.14
N MET A 507 -20.95 -33.09 0.58
CA MET A 507 -21.47 -31.71 0.70
C MET A 507 -22.85 -31.56 0.06
N HIS A 508 -23.03 -32.12 -1.13
CA HIS A 508 -24.28 -32.06 -1.87
C HIS A 508 -25.41 -32.78 -1.14
N ASN A 509 -25.13 -33.91 -0.50
CA ASN A 509 -26.08 -34.66 0.34
C ASN A 509 -26.47 -33.87 1.61
N ARG A 510 -25.63 -32.94 2.07
CA ARG A 510 -25.95 -31.97 3.12
C ARG A 510 -26.66 -30.71 2.61
N GLY A 511 -27.03 -30.67 1.32
CA GLY A 511 -27.74 -29.55 0.70
C GLY A 511 -26.87 -28.32 0.43
N ILE A 512 -25.53 -28.48 0.42
CA ILE A 512 -24.56 -27.40 0.30
C ILE A 512 -23.76 -27.53 -1.00
N LEU A 513 -23.59 -26.42 -1.73
CA LEU A 513 -22.66 -26.27 -2.85
C LEU A 513 -21.37 -25.60 -2.37
N HIS A 514 -20.24 -26.03 -2.91
CA HIS A 514 -18.94 -25.43 -2.62
C HIS A 514 -18.75 -24.10 -3.37
N ARG A 515 -19.01 -24.08 -4.68
CA ARG A 515 -18.89 -22.94 -5.63
C ARG A 515 -17.49 -22.38 -5.90
N ASP A 516 -16.47 -22.79 -5.15
CA ASP A 516 -15.08 -22.36 -5.38
C ASP A 516 -14.07 -23.53 -5.44
N ILE A 517 -14.36 -24.52 -6.30
CA ILE A 517 -13.47 -25.69 -6.48
C ILE A 517 -12.19 -25.29 -7.21
N GLN A 518 -11.05 -25.48 -6.55
CA GLN A 518 -9.73 -25.18 -7.08
C GLN A 518 -8.60 -25.90 -6.31
N LEU A 519 -7.42 -25.96 -6.94
CA LEU A 519 -6.23 -26.59 -6.37
C LEU A 519 -5.78 -26.02 -5.02
N GLY A 520 -6.02 -24.72 -4.78
CA GLY A 520 -5.71 -24.07 -3.50
C GLY A 520 -6.63 -24.48 -2.35
N ASN A 521 -7.86 -24.92 -2.67
CA ASN A 521 -8.90 -25.27 -1.71
C ASN A 521 -8.98 -26.79 -1.44
N CYS A 522 -8.11 -27.58 -2.08
CA CYS A 522 -7.92 -29.01 -1.82
C CYS A 522 -6.57 -29.18 -1.14
N VAL A 523 -6.55 -29.72 0.08
CA VAL A 523 -5.37 -29.76 0.95
C VAL A 523 -5.20 -31.17 1.52
N ILE A 524 -3.97 -31.69 1.57
CA ILE A 524 -3.71 -32.99 2.21
C ILE A 524 -3.72 -32.87 3.73
N GLY A 525 -4.08 -33.95 4.43
CA GLY A 525 -3.96 -34.00 5.89
C GLY A 525 -2.51 -33.95 6.39
N LEU A 526 -2.34 -33.68 7.68
CA LEU A 526 -1.07 -33.89 8.37
C LEU A 526 -0.94 -35.36 8.82
N PRO A 527 0.29 -35.87 9.04
CA PRO A 527 0.47 -37.24 9.52
C PRO A 527 -0.34 -37.49 10.80
N PRO A 528 -1.13 -38.59 10.85
CA PRO A 528 -1.13 -39.76 9.95
C PRO A 528 -2.05 -39.66 8.71
N ASN A 529 -2.80 -38.58 8.53
CA ASN A 529 -3.84 -38.42 7.51
C ASN A 529 -3.34 -37.83 6.16
N GLU A 530 -2.06 -38.00 5.83
CA GLU A 530 -1.43 -37.44 4.61
C GLU A 530 -2.07 -37.95 3.31
N ARG A 531 -2.77 -39.10 3.39
CA ARG A 531 -3.46 -39.76 2.28
C ARG A 531 -4.87 -39.23 2.01
N ILE A 532 -5.38 -38.38 2.90
CA ILE A 532 -6.75 -37.86 2.85
C ILE A 532 -6.71 -36.43 2.29
N ILE A 533 -7.52 -36.18 1.27
CA ILE A 533 -7.76 -34.85 0.72
C ILE A 533 -8.92 -34.19 1.46
N TYR A 534 -8.64 -33.02 1.99
CA TYR A 534 -9.56 -32.13 2.67
C TYR A 534 -9.99 -31.00 1.75
N MET A 535 -11.26 -30.62 1.82
CA MET A 535 -11.77 -29.40 1.17
C MET A 535 -11.89 -28.27 2.20
N ILE A 536 -11.40 -27.10 1.82
CA ILE A 536 -11.35 -25.91 2.68
C ILE A 536 -11.95 -24.68 1.97
N ASP A 537 -12.14 -23.60 2.73
CA ASP A 537 -12.65 -22.30 2.26
C ASP A 537 -14.11 -22.32 1.79
N PHE A 538 -15.03 -22.40 2.77
CA PHE A 538 -16.48 -22.36 2.51
C PHE A 538 -17.02 -20.92 2.40
N GLY A 539 -16.16 -19.91 2.23
CA GLY A 539 -16.55 -18.50 2.20
C GLY A 539 -17.51 -18.15 1.06
N PHE A 540 -17.46 -18.92 -0.03
CA PHE A 540 -18.39 -18.82 -1.15
C PHE A 540 -19.41 -19.95 -1.19
N SER A 541 -19.49 -20.84 -0.20
CA SER A 541 -20.47 -21.92 -0.21
C SER A 541 -21.92 -21.40 -0.11
N LYS A 542 -22.87 -22.22 -0.53
CA LYS A 542 -24.29 -21.87 -0.50
C LYS A 542 -25.20 -23.08 -0.36
N ARG A 543 -26.25 -22.95 0.45
CA ARG A 543 -27.33 -23.96 0.49
C ARG A 543 -28.12 -23.92 -0.82
N TYR A 544 -28.19 -25.05 -1.51
CA TYR A 544 -29.02 -25.22 -2.72
C TYR A 544 -30.31 -25.98 -2.44
N ILE A 545 -30.38 -26.65 -1.29
CA ILE A 545 -31.62 -27.19 -0.73
C ILE A 545 -31.98 -26.30 0.47
N ASP A 546 -33.21 -25.81 0.48
CA ASP A 546 -33.74 -25.11 1.64
C ASP A 546 -33.95 -26.11 2.80
N PRO A 547 -33.34 -25.89 3.98
CA PRO A 547 -33.44 -26.82 5.11
C PRO A 547 -34.85 -26.99 5.68
N TYR A 548 -35.77 -26.06 5.43
CA TYR A 548 -37.14 -26.11 5.95
C TYR A 548 -38.11 -26.74 4.95
N THR A 549 -37.97 -26.40 3.67
CA THR A 549 -38.89 -26.87 2.63
C THR A 549 -38.36 -28.09 1.86
N ASN A 550 -37.08 -28.44 2.03
CA ASN A 550 -36.34 -29.42 1.22
C ASN A 550 -36.44 -29.19 -0.30
N GLN A 551 -36.79 -27.97 -0.72
CA GLN A 551 -36.89 -27.61 -2.12
C GLN A 551 -35.54 -27.15 -2.66
N HIS A 552 -35.28 -27.52 -3.91
CA HIS A 552 -34.14 -27.02 -4.66
C HIS A 552 -34.32 -25.53 -4.95
N ILE A 553 -33.24 -24.74 -4.88
CA ILE A 553 -33.24 -23.34 -5.27
C ILE A 553 -33.83 -23.15 -6.69
N PRO A 554 -34.56 -22.07 -6.96
CA PRO A 554 -35.20 -21.86 -8.27
C PRO A 554 -34.17 -21.54 -9.36
N ASP A 555 -34.41 -22.05 -10.58
CA ASP A 555 -33.62 -21.72 -11.79
C ASP A 555 -34.00 -20.31 -12.26
N SER A 556 -33.41 -19.31 -11.62
CA SER A 556 -33.66 -17.91 -11.94
C SER A 556 -32.97 -17.52 -13.25
N ARG A 557 -33.74 -16.92 -14.17
CA ARG A 557 -33.23 -16.34 -15.42
C ARG A 557 -32.50 -14.99 -15.21
N ALA A 558 -32.53 -14.45 -14.00
CA ALA A 558 -31.82 -13.20 -13.68
C ALA A 558 -30.31 -13.44 -13.73
N LYS A 559 -29.61 -12.62 -14.53
CA LYS A 559 -28.14 -12.65 -14.57
C LYS A 559 -27.58 -12.24 -13.21
N ARG A 560 -26.69 -13.07 -12.66
CA ARG A 560 -26.01 -12.81 -11.40
C ARG A 560 -24.58 -12.36 -11.62
N ASP A 561 -24.07 -11.62 -10.64
CA ASP A 561 -22.64 -11.34 -10.55
C ASP A 561 -21.88 -12.64 -10.31
N PHE A 562 -20.74 -12.76 -10.98
CA PHE A 562 -19.89 -13.95 -10.89
C PHE A 562 -19.19 -13.99 -9.54
N ILE A 563 -19.26 -15.14 -8.87
CA ILE A 563 -18.60 -15.43 -7.60
C ILE A 563 -17.91 -16.79 -7.76
N GLY A 564 -16.63 -16.87 -7.42
CA GLY A 564 -15.79 -18.07 -7.50
C GLY A 564 -14.53 -17.89 -8.36
N ASN A 565 -13.75 -18.95 -8.50
CA ASN A 565 -12.49 -18.93 -9.24
C ASN A 565 -12.70 -18.85 -10.77
N TYR A 566 -12.08 -17.84 -11.40
CA TYR A 566 -12.08 -17.62 -12.85
C TYR A 566 -11.61 -18.83 -13.68
N TRP A 567 -10.67 -19.64 -13.18
CA TRP A 567 -10.04 -20.71 -13.95
C TRP A 567 -10.91 -21.95 -14.09
N PHE A 568 -11.48 -22.45 -13.00
CA PHE A 568 -12.21 -23.72 -12.99
C PHE A 568 -13.73 -23.56 -12.97
N SER A 569 -14.28 -22.37 -12.66
CA SER A 569 -15.73 -22.18 -12.69
C SER A 569 -16.39 -22.57 -14.01
N SER A 570 -17.56 -23.21 -13.92
CA SER A 570 -18.34 -23.71 -15.04
C SER A 570 -18.66 -22.64 -16.07
N ILE A 571 -18.86 -23.04 -17.33
CA ILE A 571 -19.27 -22.12 -18.40
C ILE A 571 -20.65 -21.53 -18.10
N GLY A 572 -21.55 -22.30 -17.47
CA GLY A 572 -22.87 -21.83 -17.05
C GLY A 572 -22.80 -20.64 -16.10
N VAL A 573 -21.99 -20.77 -15.05
CA VAL A 573 -21.87 -19.75 -14.00
C VAL A 573 -21.02 -18.58 -14.49
N HIS A 574 -19.79 -18.84 -14.94
CA HIS A 574 -18.82 -17.79 -15.26
C HIS A 574 -19.16 -17.01 -16.55
N CYS A 575 -19.57 -17.72 -17.60
CA CYS A 575 -19.73 -17.14 -18.93
C CYS A 575 -21.17 -16.74 -19.26
N ARG A 576 -22.17 -17.34 -18.60
CA ARG A 576 -23.59 -17.10 -18.86
C ARG A 576 -24.33 -16.48 -17.67
N GLY A 577 -23.71 -16.40 -16.49
CA GLY A 577 -24.31 -15.80 -15.29
C GLY A 577 -25.51 -16.59 -14.77
N LYS A 578 -25.54 -17.92 -15.00
CA LYS A 578 -26.59 -18.81 -14.50
C LYS A 578 -26.43 -19.07 -13.01
N VAL A 579 -27.53 -19.48 -12.37
CA VAL A 579 -27.50 -19.94 -10.99
C VAL A 579 -26.66 -21.22 -10.90
N PRO A 580 -25.68 -21.31 -9.97
CA PRO A 580 -24.90 -22.52 -9.75
C PRO A 580 -25.75 -23.61 -9.09
N SER A 581 -25.44 -24.86 -9.44
CA SER A 581 -26.04 -26.11 -8.93
C SER A 581 -24.97 -27.20 -8.83
N ARG A 582 -25.34 -28.43 -8.41
CA ARG A 582 -24.40 -29.55 -8.23
C ARG A 582 -23.53 -29.84 -9.45
N ARG A 583 -24.11 -29.73 -10.66
CA ARG A 583 -23.39 -29.93 -11.92
C ARG A 583 -22.24 -28.96 -12.12
N ASP A 584 -22.34 -27.75 -11.56
CA ASP A 584 -21.36 -26.69 -11.75
C ASP A 584 -20.12 -26.93 -10.89
N ASP A 585 -20.28 -27.50 -9.69
CA ASP A 585 -19.16 -27.95 -8.84
C ASP A 585 -18.44 -29.14 -9.48
N LEU A 586 -19.18 -30.09 -10.09
CA LEU A 586 -18.58 -31.21 -10.83
C LEU A 586 -17.88 -30.78 -12.13
N GLU A 587 -18.45 -29.84 -12.90
CA GLU A 587 -17.76 -29.27 -14.07
C GLU A 587 -16.45 -28.59 -13.66
N ALA A 588 -16.43 -27.89 -12.51
CA ALA A 588 -15.22 -27.29 -11.98
C ALA A 588 -14.17 -28.35 -11.56
N ALA A 589 -14.61 -29.44 -10.92
CA ALA A 589 -13.75 -30.58 -10.61
C ALA A 589 -13.15 -31.20 -11.89
N ALA A 590 -13.95 -31.46 -12.92
CA ALA A 590 -13.50 -32.01 -14.19
C ALA A 590 -12.42 -31.12 -14.84
N LEU A 591 -12.65 -29.80 -14.90
CA LEU A 591 -11.68 -28.84 -15.43
C LEU A 591 -10.38 -28.80 -14.60
N MET A 592 -10.47 -28.96 -13.29
CA MET A 592 -9.30 -29.01 -12.41
C MET A 592 -8.49 -30.29 -12.62
N LEU A 593 -9.12 -31.45 -12.77
CA LEU A 593 -8.46 -32.72 -13.06
C LEU A 593 -7.75 -32.71 -14.42
N ILE A 594 -8.43 -32.21 -15.46
CA ILE A 594 -7.82 -32.03 -16.79
C ILE A 594 -6.62 -31.09 -16.71
N HIS A 595 -6.68 -30.03 -15.90
CA HIS A 595 -5.56 -29.11 -15.71
C HIS A 595 -4.32 -29.80 -15.13
N LEU A 596 -4.48 -30.73 -14.19
CA LEU A 596 -3.37 -31.47 -13.58
C LEU A 596 -2.64 -32.39 -14.58
N LEU A 597 -3.36 -32.94 -15.56
CA LEU A 597 -2.82 -33.82 -16.60
C LEU A 597 -2.34 -33.07 -17.85
N THR A 598 -2.75 -31.83 -18.05
CA THR A 598 -2.39 -31.06 -19.24
C THR A 598 -1.05 -30.36 -19.04
N PRO A 599 -0.07 -30.53 -19.95
CA PRO A 599 1.19 -29.80 -19.89
C PRO A 599 0.98 -28.28 -19.85
N ARG A 600 1.56 -27.63 -18.83
CA ARG A 600 1.40 -26.19 -18.57
C ARG A 600 -0.06 -25.77 -18.36
N GLY A 601 -0.92 -26.70 -17.94
CA GLY A 601 -2.33 -26.51 -17.65
C GLY A 601 -3.20 -26.13 -18.85
N LEU A 602 -4.46 -25.83 -18.53
CA LEU A 602 -5.48 -25.38 -19.48
C LEU A 602 -5.03 -24.12 -20.27
N PRO A 603 -5.53 -23.91 -21.51
CA PRO A 603 -5.09 -22.80 -22.36
C PRO A 603 -5.20 -21.42 -21.69
N TRP A 604 -6.27 -21.22 -20.92
CA TRP A 604 -6.57 -19.94 -20.30
C TRP A 604 -5.94 -19.72 -18.92
N THR A 605 -5.40 -20.76 -18.26
CA THR A 605 -4.73 -20.60 -16.96
C THR A 605 -3.33 -20.00 -17.10
N ARG A 606 -2.76 -20.04 -18.30
CA ARG A 606 -1.39 -19.59 -18.61
C ARG A 606 -1.20 -18.08 -18.45
N ASN A 607 -2.25 -17.29 -18.68
CA ASN A 607 -2.20 -15.84 -18.66
C ASN A 607 -2.42 -15.23 -17.26
N GLY A 608 -2.56 -16.08 -16.22
CA GLY A 608 -2.85 -15.65 -14.85
C GLY A 608 -4.31 -15.24 -14.63
N ILE A 609 -4.57 -14.58 -13.50
CA ILE A 609 -5.91 -14.07 -13.15
C ILE A 609 -6.18 -12.81 -13.98
N PRO A 610 -7.36 -12.67 -14.62
CA PRO A 610 -7.68 -11.50 -15.44
C PRO A 610 -7.71 -10.23 -14.58
N LYS A 611 -6.85 -9.25 -14.90
CA LYS A 611 -6.77 -7.95 -14.21
C LYS A 611 -7.53 -6.83 -14.91
N THR A 612 -7.97 -7.06 -16.15
CA THR A 612 -8.68 -6.11 -17.00
C THR A 612 -9.94 -6.76 -17.59
N ASP A 613 -10.97 -5.95 -17.88
CA ASP A 613 -12.20 -6.45 -18.49
C ASP A 613 -11.95 -7.10 -19.85
N GLU A 614 -11.00 -6.59 -20.63
CA GLU A 614 -10.58 -7.20 -21.91
C GLU A 614 -10.00 -8.60 -21.71
N ALA A 615 -9.14 -8.78 -20.70
CA ALA A 615 -8.61 -10.09 -20.34
C ALA A 615 -9.71 -11.02 -19.84
N HIS A 616 -10.69 -10.49 -19.10
CA HIS A 616 -11.86 -11.24 -18.63
C HIS A 616 -12.74 -11.71 -19.78
N GLU A 617 -13.06 -10.84 -20.74
CA GLU A 617 -13.86 -11.19 -21.92
C GLU A 617 -13.12 -12.13 -22.86
N ARG A 618 -11.79 -11.97 -23.01
CA ARG A 618 -10.95 -12.95 -23.71
C ARG A 618 -11.02 -14.32 -23.07
N LEU A 619 -10.86 -14.41 -21.75
CA LEU A 619 -11.00 -15.65 -20.97
C LEU A 619 -12.38 -16.29 -21.19
N LYS A 620 -13.45 -15.51 -21.15
CA LYS A 620 -14.82 -16.02 -21.42
C LYS A 620 -14.95 -16.55 -22.83
N LYS A 621 -14.35 -15.89 -23.83
CA LYS A 621 -14.36 -16.33 -25.23
C LYS A 621 -13.59 -17.65 -25.40
N GLU A 622 -12.41 -17.77 -24.80
CA GLU A 622 -11.61 -19.00 -24.81
C GLU A 622 -12.36 -20.16 -24.14
N LYS A 623 -12.96 -19.94 -22.96
CA LYS A 623 -13.79 -20.96 -22.28
C LYS A 623 -15.00 -21.41 -23.09
N LYS A 624 -15.69 -20.47 -23.77
CA LYS A 624 -16.86 -20.78 -24.61
C LYS A 624 -16.49 -21.57 -25.87
N ALA A 625 -15.29 -21.32 -26.41
CA ALA A 625 -14.81 -22.00 -27.61
C ALA A 625 -14.25 -23.41 -27.31
N ALA A 626 -13.86 -23.68 -26.06
CA ALA A 626 -13.23 -24.94 -25.68
C ALA A 626 -14.23 -26.11 -25.57
N ARG A 627 -14.16 -26.99 -26.56
CA ARG A 627 -14.94 -28.24 -26.59
C ARG A 627 -14.25 -29.34 -25.75
N PRO A 628 -15.00 -30.27 -25.15
CA PRO A 628 -14.41 -31.36 -24.35
C PRO A 628 -13.32 -32.13 -25.11
N GLU A 629 -13.54 -32.40 -26.40
CA GLU A 629 -12.63 -33.17 -27.26
C GLU A 629 -11.29 -32.44 -27.49
N ASP A 630 -11.32 -31.11 -27.52
CA ASP A 630 -10.12 -30.28 -27.69
C ASP A 630 -9.32 -30.18 -26.38
N LEU A 631 -10.00 -30.21 -25.22
CA LEU A 631 -9.39 -30.12 -23.89
C LEU A 631 -8.76 -31.44 -23.46
N CYS A 632 -9.37 -32.57 -23.80
CA CYS A 632 -8.93 -33.91 -23.40
C CYS A 632 -8.05 -34.60 -24.45
N ARG A 633 -7.53 -33.87 -25.45
CA ARG A 633 -6.69 -34.45 -26.50
C ARG A 633 -5.43 -35.08 -25.90
N GLY A 634 -5.31 -36.40 -26.03
CA GLY A 634 -4.18 -37.18 -25.50
C GLY A 634 -4.34 -37.62 -24.04
N LEU A 635 -5.50 -37.37 -23.43
CA LEU A 635 -5.88 -37.91 -22.12
C LEU A 635 -6.77 -39.16 -22.29
N PRO A 636 -6.92 -40.01 -21.26
CA PRO A 636 -7.88 -41.11 -21.26
C PRO A 636 -9.33 -40.64 -21.54
N SER A 637 -10.14 -41.49 -22.17
CA SER A 637 -11.50 -41.18 -22.63
C SER A 637 -12.44 -40.75 -21.50
N GLU A 638 -12.20 -41.27 -20.31
CA GLU A 638 -13.02 -41.11 -19.10
C GLU A 638 -13.07 -39.63 -18.69
N PHE A 639 -11.97 -38.88 -18.85
CA PHE A 639 -11.96 -37.43 -18.56
C PHE A 639 -12.83 -36.62 -19.52
N GLU A 640 -12.84 -36.99 -20.80
CA GLU A 640 -13.70 -36.37 -21.81
C GLU A 640 -15.18 -36.70 -21.54
N GLU A 641 -15.47 -37.96 -21.25
CA GLU A 641 -16.83 -38.41 -20.94
C GLU A 641 -17.35 -37.74 -19.66
N PHE A 642 -16.51 -37.62 -18.63
CA PHE A 642 -16.86 -36.95 -17.37
C PHE A 642 -17.20 -35.48 -17.58
N LEU A 643 -16.37 -34.74 -18.32
CA LEU A 643 -16.64 -33.34 -18.63
C LEU A 643 -17.93 -33.19 -19.47
N ARG A 644 -18.17 -34.11 -20.41
CA ARG A 644 -19.39 -34.12 -21.23
C ARG A 644 -20.63 -34.43 -20.39
N TYR A 645 -20.52 -35.37 -19.46
CA TYR A 645 -21.55 -35.69 -18.49
C TYR A 645 -21.93 -34.48 -17.64
N CYS A 646 -20.95 -33.83 -17.01
CA CYS A 646 -21.18 -32.65 -16.17
C CYS A 646 -21.92 -31.53 -16.91
N ARG A 647 -21.56 -31.29 -18.18
CA ARG A 647 -22.18 -30.26 -19.03
C ARG A 647 -23.60 -30.60 -19.49
N ARG A 648 -24.00 -31.88 -19.50
CA ARG A 648 -25.34 -32.34 -19.92
C ARG A 648 -26.37 -32.32 -18.80
N LEU A 649 -25.92 -32.42 -17.54
CA LEU A 649 -26.80 -32.45 -16.37
C LEU A 649 -27.78 -31.26 -16.35
N HIS A 650 -29.05 -31.57 -16.06
CA HIS A 650 -30.07 -30.56 -15.81
C HIS A 650 -29.83 -29.86 -14.45
N PHE A 651 -30.42 -28.68 -14.28
CA PHE A 651 -30.14 -27.81 -13.13
C PHE A 651 -30.50 -28.44 -11.77
N GLN A 652 -31.59 -29.20 -11.72
CA GLN A 652 -32.06 -29.89 -10.51
C GLN A 652 -31.65 -31.36 -10.47
N GLU A 653 -30.96 -31.85 -11.50
CA GLU A 653 -30.58 -33.27 -11.59
C GLU A 653 -29.59 -33.62 -10.48
N GLN A 654 -29.74 -34.83 -9.94
CA GLN A 654 -28.76 -35.38 -9.01
C GLN A 654 -27.69 -36.10 -9.84
N PRO A 655 -26.41 -35.70 -9.71
CA PRO A 655 -25.33 -36.43 -10.35
C PRO A 655 -25.21 -37.86 -9.80
N ASP A 656 -24.77 -38.75 -10.67
CA ASP A 656 -24.42 -40.14 -10.38
C ASP A 656 -22.95 -40.18 -9.94
N TYR A 657 -22.70 -39.85 -8.68
CA TYR A 657 -21.34 -39.72 -8.14
C TYR A 657 -20.63 -41.08 -8.10
N GLU A 658 -21.34 -42.14 -7.70
CA GLU A 658 -20.83 -43.51 -7.55
C GLU A 658 -20.30 -44.05 -8.89
N ARG A 659 -21.06 -43.87 -9.98
CA ARG A 659 -20.61 -44.26 -11.33
C ARG A 659 -19.24 -43.65 -11.68
N TRP A 660 -19.04 -42.37 -11.44
CA TRP A 660 -17.77 -41.71 -11.81
C TRP A 660 -16.62 -42.08 -10.89
N ILE A 661 -16.89 -42.36 -9.62
CA ILE A 661 -15.90 -42.93 -8.71
C ILE A 661 -15.43 -44.29 -9.23
N ASP A 662 -16.37 -45.15 -9.65
CA ASP A 662 -16.06 -46.48 -10.19
C ASP A 662 -15.32 -46.41 -11.54
N GLU A 663 -15.69 -45.49 -12.44
CA GLU A 663 -14.99 -45.30 -13.71
C GLU A 663 -13.54 -44.85 -13.51
N PHE A 664 -13.27 -43.88 -12.62
CA PHE A 664 -11.89 -43.47 -12.31
C PHE A 664 -11.09 -44.55 -11.56
N ARG A 665 -11.76 -45.37 -10.76
CA ARG A 665 -11.16 -46.54 -10.11
C ARG A 665 -10.78 -47.61 -11.14
N ALA A 666 -11.67 -47.92 -12.07
CA ALA A 666 -11.41 -48.85 -13.16
C ALA A 666 -10.22 -48.39 -14.03
N LEU A 667 -10.17 -47.09 -14.36
CA LEU A 667 -9.05 -46.50 -15.09
C LEU A 667 -7.72 -46.63 -14.34
N ALA A 668 -7.72 -46.42 -13.02
CA ALA A 668 -6.51 -46.58 -12.22
C ALA A 668 -6.00 -48.04 -12.23
N VAL A 669 -6.91 -49.01 -12.16
CA VAL A 669 -6.58 -50.45 -12.20
C VAL A 669 -6.05 -50.85 -13.59
N GLU A 670 -6.66 -50.35 -14.68
CA GLU A 670 -6.23 -50.65 -16.06
C GLU A 670 -4.79 -50.18 -16.33
N GLU A 671 -4.42 -49.03 -15.78
CA GLU A 671 -3.07 -48.45 -15.90
C GLU A 671 -2.04 -49.09 -14.95
N GLY A 672 -2.45 -50.10 -14.17
CA GLY A 672 -1.56 -50.92 -13.33
C GLY A 672 -1.31 -50.36 -11.93
N PHE A 673 -2.14 -49.44 -11.45
CA PHE A 673 -2.06 -48.92 -10.09
C PHE A 673 -2.81 -49.84 -9.11
N PRO A 674 -2.31 -50.02 -7.87
CA PRO A 674 -3.00 -50.84 -6.87
C PRO A 674 -4.40 -50.27 -6.58
N GLU A 675 -5.38 -51.14 -6.34
CA GLU A 675 -6.79 -50.79 -6.02
C GLU A 675 -6.98 -49.88 -4.79
N SER A 676 -5.90 -49.57 -4.06
CA SER A 676 -5.97 -48.71 -2.89
C SER A 676 -6.41 -47.29 -3.30
N GLU A 677 -7.53 -46.84 -2.77
CA GLU A 677 -8.04 -45.44 -2.82
C GLU A 677 -7.08 -44.39 -2.18
N GLU A 678 -5.88 -44.83 -1.80
CA GLU A 678 -4.88 -44.10 -1.07
C GLU A 678 -4.13 -43.15 -2.00
N PHE A 679 -4.34 -41.85 -1.82
CA PHE A 679 -3.48 -40.85 -2.43
C PHE A 679 -2.08 -40.89 -1.78
N ILE A 680 -1.04 -41.11 -2.58
CA ILE A 680 0.36 -41.18 -2.11
C ILE A 680 1.18 -40.09 -2.81
N TRP A 681 1.86 -39.25 -2.03
CA TRP A 681 2.74 -38.21 -2.55
C TRP A 681 4.07 -38.13 -1.78
N PRO A 682 5.24 -38.08 -2.45
CA PRO A 682 5.44 -38.15 -3.90
C PRO A 682 5.08 -39.53 -4.49
N PRO A 683 4.74 -39.61 -5.79
CA PRO A 683 4.38 -40.87 -6.42
C PRO A 683 5.55 -41.87 -6.33
N GLN A 684 5.22 -43.14 -6.05
CA GLN A 684 6.25 -44.18 -6.02
C GLN A 684 6.78 -44.43 -7.44
N PRO A 685 8.10 -44.68 -7.60
CA PRO A 685 8.66 -45.02 -8.90
C PRO A 685 8.01 -46.31 -9.42
N MET A 686 7.33 -46.22 -10.56
CA MET A 686 6.70 -47.37 -11.19
C MET A 686 7.76 -48.45 -11.48
N PRO A 687 7.52 -49.74 -11.17
CA PRO A 687 8.29 -50.81 -11.77
C PRO A 687 8.08 -50.73 -13.28
N HIS A 688 9.17 -50.65 -14.06
CA HIS A 688 9.14 -50.52 -15.52
C HIS A 688 8.37 -51.68 -16.17
N SER A 689 7.06 -51.50 -16.36
CA SER A 689 6.25 -52.29 -17.26
C SER A 689 6.66 -51.93 -18.68
N LYS A 690 7.16 -52.92 -19.43
CA LYS A 690 7.53 -52.79 -20.85
C LYS A 690 6.27 -52.70 -21.71
N SER A 691 5.54 -51.60 -21.67
CA SER A 691 4.63 -51.26 -22.76
C SER A 691 5.42 -50.50 -23.83
N GLY A 692 5.80 -51.21 -24.89
CA GLY A 692 6.42 -50.59 -26.07
C GLY A 692 5.48 -49.53 -26.70
N PRO A 693 6.03 -48.57 -27.47
CA PRO A 693 5.21 -47.55 -28.12
C PRO A 693 4.19 -48.21 -29.05
N ARG A 694 2.90 -47.89 -28.88
CA ARG A 694 1.84 -48.20 -29.85
C ARG A 694 2.27 -47.62 -31.20
N ARG A 695 2.58 -48.49 -32.17
CA ARG A 695 2.82 -48.11 -33.57
C ARG A 695 1.59 -47.37 -34.09
N SER A 696 1.75 -46.11 -34.45
CA SER A 696 0.88 -45.44 -35.40
C SER A 696 0.94 -46.24 -36.71
N TYR A 697 -0.20 -46.79 -37.15
CA TYR A 697 -0.31 -47.38 -38.47
C TYR A 697 0.04 -46.31 -39.52
N ALA A 698 1.15 -46.51 -40.24
CA ALA A 698 1.33 -45.85 -41.52
C ALA A 698 0.35 -46.49 -42.52
N PRO A 699 -0.34 -45.72 -43.37
CA PRO A 699 -1.21 -46.28 -44.40
C PRO A 699 -0.36 -47.12 -45.37
N ALA A 700 -0.97 -48.17 -45.93
CA ALA A 700 -0.31 -49.08 -46.86
C ALA A 700 0.16 -48.32 -48.12
N PRO A 701 1.25 -48.73 -48.79
CA PRO A 701 1.82 -48.04 -49.96
C PRO A 701 0.79 -47.77 -51.07
N ASP A 702 -0.18 -48.66 -51.19
CA ASP A 702 -1.29 -48.69 -52.14
C ASP A 702 -2.34 -47.58 -51.87
N GLU A 703 -2.45 -47.07 -50.64
CA GLU A 703 -3.30 -45.93 -50.31
C GLU A 703 -2.60 -44.59 -50.60
N VAL A 704 -1.28 -44.54 -50.43
CA VAL A 704 -0.45 -43.39 -50.83
C VAL A 704 -0.39 -43.26 -52.35
N GLU A 705 -0.36 -44.38 -53.07
CA GLU A 705 -0.39 -44.41 -54.54
C GLU A 705 -1.75 -43.97 -55.11
N ARG A 706 -2.86 -44.27 -54.41
CA ARG A 706 -4.18 -43.70 -54.75
C ARG A 706 -4.24 -42.20 -54.53
N ILE A 707 -3.73 -41.70 -53.41
CA ILE A 707 -3.71 -40.26 -53.11
C ILE A 707 -2.82 -39.51 -54.12
N LEU A 708 -1.69 -40.11 -54.53
CA LEU A 708 -0.82 -39.54 -55.56
C LEU A 708 -1.49 -39.56 -56.95
N ASN A 709 -2.20 -40.64 -57.30
CA ASN A 709 -2.95 -40.71 -58.56
C ASN A 709 -4.14 -39.73 -58.61
N ASP A 710 -4.81 -39.51 -57.48
CA ASP A 710 -5.89 -38.52 -57.36
C ASP A 710 -5.34 -37.08 -57.46
N LEU A 711 -4.12 -36.83 -56.97
CA LEU A 711 -3.42 -35.55 -57.13
C LEU A 711 -2.91 -35.33 -58.56
N THR A 712 -2.51 -36.38 -59.28
CA THR A 712 -2.07 -36.25 -60.69
C THR A 712 -3.21 -36.06 -61.68
N ASN A 713 -4.45 -36.42 -61.31
CA ASN A 713 -5.65 -36.24 -62.15
C ASN A 713 -6.43 -34.95 -61.84
N LEU A 714 -5.89 -34.07 -60.99
CA LEU A 714 -6.43 -32.74 -60.76
C LEU A 714 -5.99 -31.82 -61.90
N ASP A 715 -6.86 -31.66 -62.90
CA ASP A 715 -6.70 -30.71 -64.01
C ASP A 715 -6.84 -29.26 -63.50
N LEU A 716 -5.74 -28.75 -62.94
CA LEU A 716 -5.55 -27.33 -62.70
C LEU A 716 -5.16 -26.71 -64.03
N GLY A 717 -6.17 -26.25 -64.78
CA GLY A 717 -5.99 -25.57 -66.06
C GLY A 717 -4.91 -24.48 -66.03
N ASP A 718 -4.34 -24.23 -67.20
CA ASP A 718 -3.13 -23.43 -67.43
C ASP A 718 -3.02 -22.16 -66.57
N PRO A 719 -1.87 -21.90 -65.92
CA PRO A 719 -1.66 -20.64 -65.21
C PRO A 719 -1.51 -19.52 -66.24
N VAL A 720 -2.60 -18.80 -66.49
CA VAL A 720 -2.55 -17.55 -67.25
C VAL A 720 -1.79 -16.53 -66.40
N LEU A 721 -0.51 -16.35 -66.71
CA LEU A 721 0.27 -15.18 -66.31
C LEU A 721 -0.38 -13.95 -66.96
N VAL A 722 -1.33 -13.33 -66.25
CA VAL A 722 -1.93 -12.06 -66.66
C VAL A 722 -0.98 -10.93 -66.28
N ASP A 723 -0.57 -10.17 -67.28
CA ASP A 723 0.27 -9.00 -67.13
C ASP A 723 -0.40 -7.94 -66.22
N ARG A 724 0.41 -7.24 -65.43
CA ARG A 724 -0.05 -6.36 -64.33
C ARG A 724 -0.90 -5.18 -64.83
N GLN A 725 -0.82 -4.87 -66.11
CA GLN A 725 -1.57 -3.80 -66.76
C GLN A 725 -3.05 -4.14 -66.96
N THR A 726 -3.40 -5.40 -67.21
CA THR A 726 -4.79 -5.83 -67.46
C THR A 726 -5.63 -5.83 -66.18
N VAL A 727 -4.99 -6.03 -65.02
CA VAL A 727 -5.64 -5.98 -63.71
C VAL A 727 -6.00 -4.54 -63.32
N ASP A 728 -5.12 -3.58 -63.59
CA ASP A 728 -5.38 -2.17 -63.33
C ASP A 728 -6.45 -1.60 -64.28
N GLU A 729 -6.53 -2.11 -65.50
CA GLU A 729 -7.55 -1.73 -66.47
C GLU A 729 -8.92 -2.33 -66.13
N ALA A 730 -8.97 -3.56 -65.62
CA ALA A 730 -10.21 -4.16 -65.08
C ALA A 730 -10.72 -3.42 -63.83
N ILE A 731 -9.81 -2.96 -62.96
CA ILE A 731 -10.16 -2.15 -61.78
C ILE A 731 -10.68 -0.76 -62.19
N ARG A 732 -10.12 -0.13 -63.24
CA ARG A 732 -10.69 1.11 -63.80
C ARG A 732 -12.07 0.88 -64.40
N LYS A 733 -12.26 -0.19 -65.18
CA LYS A 733 -13.55 -0.53 -65.81
C LYS A 733 -14.64 -0.83 -64.77
N ALA A 734 -14.30 -1.46 -63.65
CA ALA A 734 -15.22 -1.69 -62.54
C ALA A 734 -15.56 -0.39 -61.79
N LYS A 735 -14.64 0.58 -61.75
CA LYS A 735 -14.86 1.91 -61.15
C LYS A 735 -15.69 2.82 -62.03
N ASP A 736 -15.56 2.68 -63.35
CA ASP A 736 -16.33 3.44 -64.33
C ASP A 736 -17.75 2.86 -64.48
N ALA A 737 -17.93 1.54 -64.37
CA ALA A 737 -19.26 0.90 -64.31
C ALA A 737 -20.05 1.24 -63.04
N ALA A 738 -19.38 1.54 -61.91
CA ALA A 738 -20.02 2.01 -60.69
C ALA A 738 -20.39 3.51 -60.73
N LYS A 739 -20.08 4.22 -61.82
CA LYS A 739 -20.32 5.65 -61.99
C LYS A 739 -21.47 5.99 -62.95
N ASP A 740 -21.94 5.01 -63.73
CA ASP A 740 -22.96 5.20 -64.77
C ASP A 740 -24.41 4.89 -64.33
N ASP A 741 -24.64 4.41 -63.10
CA ASP A 741 -26.01 4.10 -62.63
C ASP A 741 -26.69 5.24 -61.83
N SER A 742 -26.27 6.50 -62.07
CA SER A 742 -26.94 7.67 -61.48
C SER A 742 -26.96 8.89 -62.40
N SER A 743 -27.54 8.76 -63.60
CA SER A 743 -28.07 9.93 -64.32
C SER A 743 -29.15 9.57 -65.37
N LYS A 744 -30.40 9.84 -65.01
CA LYS A 744 -31.61 10.16 -65.80
C LYS A 744 -32.72 10.34 -64.74
N ASP A 745 -33.25 11.52 -64.46
CA ASP A 745 -33.94 12.42 -65.39
C ASP A 745 -33.64 13.92 -65.17
N SER A 746 -33.61 14.62 -66.32
CA SER A 746 -33.75 16.06 -66.57
C SER A 746 -35.20 16.53 -66.32
N ASP A 747 -35.67 17.77 -66.36
CA ASP A 747 -35.23 19.06 -66.92
C ASP A 747 -36.23 20.14 -66.43
N SER A 748 -35.93 21.40 -66.76
CA SER A 748 -36.80 22.59 -66.92
C SER A 748 -36.87 23.62 -65.77
N SER A 749 -36.05 24.65 -66.01
CA SER A 749 -36.13 26.08 -65.68
C SER A 749 -37.44 26.69 -65.15
N ILE A 750 -37.33 27.67 -64.22
CA ILE A 750 -37.75 29.08 -64.38
C ILE A 750 -37.23 29.91 -63.19
N GLU A 751 -37.00 31.19 -63.50
CA GLU A 751 -36.48 32.37 -62.79
C GLU A 751 -37.15 32.82 -61.46
N VAL A 752 -36.30 33.40 -60.58
CA VAL A 752 -36.38 34.76 -59.93
C VAL A 752 -37.44 35.06 -58.83
N ILE A 753 -36.96 35.71 -57.73
CA ILE A 753 -37.67 36.59 -56.72
C ILE A 753 -38.61 35.83 -55.73
N ASP A 754 -38.76 36.09 -54.42
CA ASP A 754 -38.22 37.03 -53.42
C ASP A 754 -38.64 36.57 -52.00
N ILE A 755 -38.04 37.19 -50.98
CA ILE A 755 -38.65 37.61 -49.69
C ILE A 755 -39.24 36.54 -48.73
N SER A 756 -38.43 36.32 -47.67
CA SER A 756 -38.79 36.47 -46.25
C SER A 756 -39.46 35.37 -45.42
N SER A 757 -39.07 35.46 -44.14
CA SER A 757 -39.79 35.13 -42.90
C SER A 757 -39.71 33.70 -42.39
N ASP A 758 -38.93 33.57 -41.32
CA ASP A 758 -39.21 32.84 -40.08
C ASP A 758 -40.12 31.61 -40.16
N SER A 759 -39.54 30.44 -39.93
CA SER A 759 -39.91 29.56 -38.81
C SER A 759 -39.15 28.24 -38.86
N GLU A 760 -39.03 27.62 -37.69
CA GLU A 760 -38.15 26.51 -37.36
C GLU A 760 -38.44 25.17 -38.07
N ALA A 761 -37.34 24.40 -38.19
CA ALA A 761 -37.23 22.93 -38.27
C ALA A 761 -37.33 22.21 -39.64
N ASP A 762 -36.20 21.65 -40.10
CA ASP A 762 -35.92 20.19 -40.09
C ASP A 762 -34.45 19.89 -40.49
N ASP A 763 -33.60 19.50 -39.52
CA ASP A 763 -32.18 19.17 -39.71
C ASP A 763 -31.94 17.68 -39.35
N THR A 764 -32.31 16.77 -40.24
CA THR A 764 -32.17 15.31 -40.03
C THR A 764 -30.95 14.69 -40.70
N ILE A 765 -30.14 15.46 -41.44
CA ILE A 765 -28.99 14.91 -42.19
C ILE A 765 -27.65 15.42 -41.58
N PRO A 766 -26.85 14.55 -40.94
CA PRO A 766 -25.52 14.95 -40.46
C PRO A 766 -24.58 15.23 -41.65
N PRO A 767 -23.70 16.24 -41.57
CA PRO A 767 -22.75 16.55 -42.63
C PRO A 767 -21.78 15.37 -42.87
N PRO A 768 -21.27 15.19 -44.11
CA PRO A 768 -20.66 13.94 -44.59
C PRO A 768 -19.38 13.47 -43.87
N HIS A 769 -18.84 14.27 -42.93
CA HIS A 769 -17.61 14.01 -42.19
C HIS A 769 -17.83 13.70 -40.69
N LEU A 770 -19.07 13.71 -40.20
CA LEU A 770 -19.39 13.45 -38.78
C LEU A 770 -20.28 12.22 -38.64
N THR A 771 -19.93 11.32 -37.71
CA THR A 771 -20.82 10.22 -37.35
C THR A 771 -22.11 10.75 -36.73
N PRO A 772 -23.27 10.07 -36.90
CA PRO A 772 -24.53 10.51 -36.29
C PRO A 772 -24.44 10.74 -34.78
N LYS A 773 -23.65 9.91 -34.07
CA LYS A 773 -23.37 10.06 -32.63
C LYS A 773 -22.57 11.34 -32.33
N ALA A 774 -21.51 11.60 -33.10
CA ALA A 774 -20.68 12.80 -32.91
C ALA A 774 -21.44 14.10 -33.24
N TYR A 775 -22.29 14.10 -34.26
CA TYR A 775 -23.14 15.25 -34.60
C TYR A 775 -24.12 15.59 -33.47
N LYS A 776 -24.83 14.58 -32.93
CA LYS A 776 -25.75 14.76 -31.79
C LYS A 776 -25.02 15.29 -30.54
N LEU A 777 -23.86 14.74 -30.20
CA LEU A 777 -23.05 15.20 -29.06
C LEU A 777 -22.52 16.62 -29.23
N THR A 778 -22.19 17.03 -30.46
CA THR A 778 -21.74 18.39 -30.76
C THR A 778 -22.88 19.40 -30.60
N LYS A 779 -24.10 19.07 -31.09
CA LYS A 779 -25.30 19.89 -30.89
C LYS A 779 -25.66 20.01 -29.41
N LEU A 780 -25.56 18.90 -28.67
CA LEU A 780 -25.80 18.87 -27.23
C LEU A 780 -24.79 19.74 -26.45
N THR A 781 -23.52 19.70 -26.84
CA THR A 781 -22.46 20.54 -26.23
C THR A 781 -22.73 22.03 -26.44
N LYS A 782 -23.21 22.42 -27.63
CA LYS A 782 -23.60 23.81 -27.91
C LYS A 782 -24.77 24.26 -27.01
N ARG A 783 -25.83 23.43 -26.90
CA ARG A 783 -26.97 23.71 -26.01
C ARG A 783 -26.55 23.78 -24.53
N ALA A 784 -25.59 22.94 -24.10
CA ALA A 784 -25.05 22.99 -22.74
C ALA A 784 -24.25 24.26 -22.46
N SER A 785 -23.57 24.83 -23.46
CA SER A 785 -22.89 26.12 -23.32
C SER A 785 -23.84 27.33 -23.26
N GLU A 786 -25.08 27.17 -23.71
CA GLU A 786 -26.11 28.21 -23.77
C GLU A 786 -27.14 28.10 -22.63
N ALA A 787 -27.06 27.06 -21.80
CA ALA A 787 -27.98 26.84 -20.68
C ALA A 787 -27.76 27.88 -19.57
N ALA A 788 -28.84 28.55 -19.16
CA ALA A 788 -28.79 29.64 -18.17
C ALA A 788 -29.10 29.18 -16.73
N ASP A 789 -29.66 27.99 -16.55
CA ASP A 789 -30.18 27.50 -15.28
C ASP A 789 -29.83 26.01 -15.04
N ASN A 790 -29.81 25.64 -13.76
CA ASN A 790 -29.52 24.28 -13.31
C ASN A 790 -30.56 23.26 -13.81
N SER A 791 -31.81 23.67 -14.09
CA SER A 791 -32.83 22.77 -14.64
C SER A 791 -32.50 22.37 -16.07
N SER A 792 -32.20 23.35 -16.92
CA SER A 792 -31.79 23.09 -18.31
C SER A 792 -30.52 22.26 -18.39
N LEU A 793 -29.53 22.50 -17.53
CA LEU A 793 -28.32 21.68 -17.47
C LEU A 793 -28.64 20.23 -17.06
N SER A 794 -29.54 20.02 -16.10
CA SER A 794 -29.97 18.68 -15.72
C SER A 794 -30.58 17.91 -16.89
N ASP A 795 -31.48 18.53 -17.65
CA ASP A 795 -32.17 17.84 -18.74
C ASP A 795 -31.19 17.51 -19.89
N LEU A 796 -30.19 18.37 -20.13
CA LEU A 796 -29.10 18.11 -21.08
C LEU A 796 -28.17 16.96 -20.63
N VAL A 797 -27.91 16.80 -19.33
CA VAL A 797 -27.14 15.66 -18.79
C VAL A 797 -27.91 14.34 -18.96
N VAL A 798 -29.23 14.35 -18.81
CA VAL A 798 -30.08 13.18 -19.09
C VAL A 798 -30.03 12.84 -20.58
N GLU A 799 -30.19 13.83 -21.46
CA GLU A 799 -30.11 13.65 -22.91
C GLU A 799 -28.73 13.10 -23.34
N PHE A 800 -27.64 13.54 -22.69
CA PHE A 800 -26.30 12.99 -22.90
C PHE A 800 -26.21 11.50 -22.55
N VAL A 801 -26.76 11.11 -21.39
CA VAL A 801 -26.79 9.72 -20.93
C VAL A 801 -27.60 8.85 -21.89
N ASP A 802 -28.74 9.34 -22.38
CA ASP A 802 -29.59 8.63 -23.31
C ASP A 802 -28.92 8.44 -24.67
N ILE A 803 -28.24 9.46 -25.19
CA ILE A 803 -27.41 9.34 -26.40
C ILE A 803 -26.31 8.30 -26.19
N LEU A 804 -25.68 8.20 -25.02
CA LEU A 804 -24.66 7.18 -24.79
C LEU A 804 -25.23 5.76 -24.64
N LYS A 805 -26.46 5.62 -24.11
CA LYS A 805 -27.17 4.34 -23.98
C LYS A 805 -27.76 3.83 -25.30
N SER A 806 -28.14 4.73 -26.21
CA SER A 806 -28.80 4.38 -27.48
C SER A 806 -27.85 3.76 -28.51
N TYR A 807 -26.53 3.84 -28.33
CA TYR A 807 -25.53 3.27 -29.23
C TYR A 807 -24.81 2.08 -28.60
N THR A 808 -24.40 1.11 -29.45
CA THR A 808 -23.70 -0.12 -29.02
C THR A 808 -22.34 0.15 -28.38
N SER A 809 -21.65 1.23 -28.78
CA SER A 809 -20.39 1.68 -28.18
C SER A 809 -20.63 2.72 -27.08
N ARG A 810 -20.25 2.35 -25.85
CA ARG A 810 -20.26 3.22 -24.64
C ARG A 810 -18.97 4.02 -24.46
N THR A 811 -18.11 4.04 -25.48
CA THR A 811 -16.88 4.83 -25.48
C THR A 811 -17.20 6.31 -25.63
N LEU A 812 -16.57 7.13 -24.78
CA LEU A 812 -16.66 8.58 -24.82
C LEU A 812 -15.75 9.09 -25.96
N THR A 813 -16.36 9.66 -26.99
CA THR A 813 -15.63 10.27 -28.11
C THR A 813 -15.09 11.64 -27.71
N LYS A 814 -14.32 12.28 -28.60
CA LYS A 814 -13.79 13.64 -28.37
C LYS A 814 -14.91 14.63 -28.06
N GLU A 815 -16.06 14.49 -28.72
CA GLU A 815 -17.26 15.30 -28.55
C GLU A 815 -17.92 15.03 -27.20
N GLY A 816 -17.89 13.78 -26.72
CA GLY A 816 -18.38 13.44 -25.38
C GLY A 816 -17.53 14.04 -24.26
N PHE A 817 -16.20 14.08 -24.42
CA PHE A 817 -15.34 14.80 -23.47
C PHE A 817 -15.54 16.33 -23.54
N ALA A 818 -15.84 16.88 -24.72
CA ALA A 818 -16.16 18.30 -24.87
C ALA A 818 -17.45 18.69 -24.12
N PHE A 819 -18.46 17.80 -24.11
CA PHE A 819 -19.66 18.00 -23.30
C PHE A 819 -19.34 18.02 -21.79
N ILE A 820 -18.55 17.06 -21.29
CA ILE A 820 -18.15 17.00 -19.87
C ILE A 820 -17.36 18.24 -19.46
N ASP A 821 -16.44 18.71 -20.31
CA ASP A 821 -15.66 19.94 -20.08
C ASP A 821 -16.56 21.19 -20.05
N THR A 822 -17.57 21.24 -20.92
CA THR A 822 -18.56 22.34 -20.94
C THR A 822 -19.43 22.31 -19.68
N LEU A 823 -19.88 21.13 -19.26
CA LEU A 823 -20.62 20.94 -18.01
C LEU A 823 -19.80 21.37 -16.79
N TYR A 824 -18.52 20.99 -16.73
CA TYR A 824 -17.61 21.45 -15.68
C TYR A 824 -17.51 22.98 -15.65
N LYS A 825 -17.31 23.63 -16.80
CA LYS A 825 -17.18 25.09 -16.89
C LYS A 825 -18.44 25.81 -16.42
N GLN A 826 -19.62 25.35 -16.86
CA GLN A 826 -20.91 25.91 -16.44
C GLN A 826 -21.16 25.77 -14.93
N LEU A 827 -20.69 24.68 -14.31
CA LEU A 827 -20.82 24.45 -12.87
C LEU A 827 -19.77 25.18 -12.03
N ALA A 828 -18.57 25.41 -12.59
CA ALA A 828 -17.45 26.05 -11.91
C ALA A 828 -17.53 27.58 -11.91
N ASP A 829 -18.00 28.19 -13.00
CA ASP A 829 -18.18 29.64 -13.15
C ASP A 829 -19.21 29.97 -14.26
N PRO A 830 -20.45 30.41 -13.93
CA PRO A 830 -21.48 30.71 -14.93
C PRO A 830 -21.21 31.99 -15.74
N SER A 831 -20.10 32.71 -15.51
CA SER A 831 -19.84 34.04 -16.11
C SER A 831 -18.81 34.06 -17.26
N VAL A 832 -18.21 32.93 -17.64
CA VAL A 832 -17.04 32.92 -18.55
C VAL A 832 -17.33 32.22 -19.88
N PHE A 833 -17.70 33.01 -20.89
CA PHE A 833 -17.66 32.61 -22.29
C PHE A 833 -16.22 32.65 -22.84
N VAL A 834 -15.83 31.63 -23.64
CA VAL A 834 -15.16 31.73 -24.98
C VAL A 834 -14.32 30.47 -25.34
N LEU A 835 -14.70 29.86 -26.48
CA LEU A 835 -14.03 29.06 -27.55
C LEU A 835 -12.83 28.10 -27.27
N PRO A 836 -12.77 26.94 -27.97
CA PRO A 836 -11.68 25.96 -27.83
C PRO A 836 -10.40 26.40 -28.58
N LEU A 837 -9.31 26.59 -27.83
CA LEU A 837 -7.97 26.78 -28.38
C LEU A 837 -7.45 25.48 -29.01
N ARG A 838 -7.21 25.53 -30.33
CA ARG A 838 -6.33 24.64 -31.08
C ARG A 838 -4.90 24.88 -30.58
N THR A 839 -4.24 23.89 -29.99
CA THR A 839 -2.77 23.87 -29.94
C THR A 839 -2.21 22.52 -30.35
N SER A 840 -1.28 22.63 -31.29
CA SER A 840 -0.44 21.59 -31.85
C SER A 840 0.57 21.08 -30.82
N ARG A 841 0.77 19.77 -30.86
CA ARG A 841 1.89 19.00 -30.34
C ARG A 841 3.22 19.78 -30.36
N GLN A 842 3.78 20.09 -29.19
CA GLN A 842 5.21 20.37 -29.04
C GLN A 842 5.91 19.14 -28.46
N ARG A 843 6.97 18.73 -29.16
CA ARG A 843 7.94 17.71 -28.77
C ARG A 843 8.81 18.31 -27.67
N SER A 844 8.80 17.73 -26.47
CA SER A 844 9.85 17.96 -25.46
C SER A 844 10.44 16.61 -25.05
N SER A 845 11.74 16.54 -25.25
CA SER A 845 12.71 15.46 -25.03
C SER A 845 12.53 14.59 -23.79
N ASP A 846 12.83 13.31 -23.99
CA ASP A 846 13.07 12.28 -22.98
C ASP A 846 13.88 12.76 -21.76
N LYS A 847 13.31 12.54 -20.58
CA LYS A 847 14.05 12.05 -19.41
C LYS A 847 13.22 10.97 -18.73
N SER A 848 13.77 9.76 -18.74
CA SER A 848 13.27 8.55 -18.13
C SER A 848 13.21 8.65 -16.61
N LEU A 849 12.00 8.67 -16.06
CA LEU A 849 11.70 8.24 -14.69
C LEU A 849 10.56 7.23 -14.78
N GLN A 850 10.82 6.01 -14.31
CA GLN A 850 9.83 4.94 -14.20
C GLN A 850 8.70 5.40 -13.28
N GLN A 851 7.56 5.79 -13.85
CA GLN A 851 6.32 5.96 -13.11
C GLN A 851 5.64 4.60 -12.98
N GLU A 852 5.46 4.16 -11.73
CA GLU A 852 4.66 2.99 -11.38
C GLU A 852 3.24 3.12 -11.96
N LYS A 853 2.83 2.10 -12.71
CA LYS A 853 1.47 1.98 -13.23
C LYS A 853 0.55 1.58 -12.08
N GLU A 854 -0.19 2.53 -11.53
CA GLU A 854 -1.29 2.23 -10.61
C GLU A 854 -2.29 1.26 -11.28
N PRO A 855 -2.73 0.21 -10.57
CA PRO A 855 -3.57 -0.83 -11.15
C PRO A 855 -5.01 -0.34 -11.39
N ALA A 856 -5.64 -0.85 -12.46
CA ALA A 856 -6.95 -0.39 -12.95
C ALA A 856 -8.10 -0.47 -11.92
N HIS A 857 -8.01 -1.36 -10.92
CA HIS A 857 -9.01 -1.50 -9.86
C HIS A 857 -9.09 -0.28 -8.93
N VAL A 858 -7.98 0.45 -8.74
CA VAL A 858 -7.96 1.70 -7.94
C VAL A 858 -8.77 2.79 -8.66
N LYS A 859 -8.77 2.81 -9.99
CA LYS A 859 -9.50 3.78 -10.82
C LYS A 859 -11.02 3.54 -10.84
N LEU A 860 -11.46 2.28 -10.83
CA LEU A 860 -12.89 1.93 -10.67
C LEU A 860 -13.42 2.35 -9.29
N GLY A 861 -12.60 2.26 -8.24
CA GLY A 861 -12.94 2.74 -6.90
C GLY A 861 -13.27 4.24 -6.83
N VAL A 862 -12.62 5.06 -7.67
CA VAL A 862 -12.91 6.51 -7.72
C VAL A 862 -14.29 6.79 -8.30
N VAL A 863 -14.71 6.12 -9.38
CA VAL A 863 -16.05 6.33 -9.96
C VAL A 863 -17.15 5.82 -9.03
N ALA A 864 -16.92 4.69 -8.34
CA ALA A 864 -17.84 4.17 -7.33
C ALA A 864 -17.93 5.08 -6.09
N ARG A 865 -16.85 5.79 -5.74
CA ARG A 865 -16.85 6.84 -4.71
C ARG A 865 -17.65 8.07 -5.18
N LEU A 866 -17.37 8.59 -6.38
CA LEU A 866 -18.08 9.73 -6.96
C LEU A 866 -19.59 9.48 -7.04
N ARG A 867 -20.01 8.26 -7.41
CA ARG A 867 -21.42 7.84 -7.39
C ARG A 867 -22.07 7.98 -6.00
N ARG A 868 -21.36 7.68 -4.91
CA ARG A 868 -21.90 7.81 -3.55
C ARG A 868 -21.91 9.26 -3.07
N GLU A 869 -20.91 10.03 -3.47
CA GLU A 869 -20.72 11.42 -3.02
C GLU A 869 -21.60 12.42 -3.77
N VAL A 870 -21.99 12.14 -5.03
CA VAL A 870 -22.75 13.07 -5.88
C VAL A 870 -24.10 13.48 -5.27
N LEU A 871 -24.81 12.55 -4.62
CA LEU A 871 -26.09 12.83 -3.97
C LEU A 871 -25.94 13.74 -2.74
N GLY A 872 -24.74 13.79 -2.14
CA GLY A 872 -24.40 14.63 -0.99
C GLY A 872 -23.81 16.00 -1.34
N ALA A 873 -23.58 16.30 -2.62
CA ALA A 873 -22.93 17.54 -3.04
C ALA A 873 -23.82 18.77 -2.74
N ASN A 874 -23.37 19.73 -1.93
CA ASN A 874 -24.18 20.86 -1.46
C ASN A 874 -24.05 22.15 -2.29
N SER A 875 -23.29 22.14 -3.38
CA SER A 875 -23.09 23.32 -4.24
C SER A 875 -22.73 22.93 -5.68
N ASN A 876 -23.00 23.82 -6.65
CA ASN A 876 -22.55 23.66 -8.04
C ASN A 876 -21.03 23.50 -8.15
N LYS A 877 -20.26 24.20 -7.31
CA LYS A 877 -18.80 24.07 -7.24
C LYS A 877 -18.34 22.68 -6.80
N ALA A 878 -19.06 22.03 -5.88
CA ALA A 878 -18.78 20.66 -5.49
C ALA A 878 -19.10 19.66 -6.62
N LEU A 879 -20.20 19.88 -7.34
CA LEU A 879 -20.52 19.08 -8.54
C LEU A 879 -19.48 19.28 -9.65
N ALA A 880 -18.99 20.51 -9.87
CA ALA A 880 -17.95 20.80 -10.85
C ALA A 880 -16.69 19.97 -10.59
N GLN A 881 -16.20 19.94 -9.34
CA GLN A 881 -15.02 19.14 -8.98
C GLN A 881 -15.25 17.64 -9.24
N MET A 882 -16.44 17.13 -8.93
CA MET A 882 -16.78 15.73 -9.17
C MET A 882 -16.86 15.39 -10.67
N VAL A 883 -17.36 16.31 -11.51
CA VAL A 883 -17.41 16.16 -12.97
C VAL A 883 -16.01 16.20 -13.59
N GLU A 884 -15.11 17.06 -13.07
CA GLU A 884 -13.70 17.10 -13.48
C GLU A 884 -12.99 15.79 -13.13
N ASP A 885 -13.14 15.31 -11.89
CA ASP A 885 -12.56 14.05 -11.42
C ASP A 885 -13.05 12.87 -12.27
N PHE A 886 -14.34 12.83 -12.60
CA PHE A 886 -14.93 11.84 -13.50
C PHE A 886 -14.31 11.90 -14.90
N GLY A 887 -14.13 13.10 -15.46
CA GLY A 887 -13.48 13.32 -16.75
C GLY A 887 -12.02 12.83 -16.78
N GLN A 888 -11.25 13.13 -15.74
CA GLN A 888 -9.85 12.72 -15.63
C GLN A 888 -9.70 11.20 -15.48
N VAL A 889 -10.52 10.57 -14.64
CA VAL A 889 -10.51 9.11 -14.43
C VAL A 889 -10.93 8.38 -15.70
N THR A 890 -11.95 8.89 -16.39
CA THR A 890 -12.44 8.29 -17.64
C THR A 890 -11.44 8.46 -18.79
N ASN A 891 -10.76 9.61 -18.91
CA ASN A 891 -9.74 9.85 -19.94
C ASN A 891 -8.43 9.07 -19.71
N LYS A 892 -8.07 8.79 -18.45
CA LYS A 892 -6.90 7.97 -18.05
C LYS A 892 -7.17 6.45 -18.02
N SER A 893 -8.40 6.02 -18.31
CA SER A 893 -8.77 4.61 -18.42
C SER A 893 -8.41 4.08 -19.82
N SER A 894 -7.96 2.82 -19.92
CA SER A 894 -7.43 2.23 -21.17
C SER A 894 -8.44 2.07 -22.30
N GLY A 895 -9.72 2.43 -22.09
CA GLY A 895 -10.79 2.30 -23.10
C GLY A 895 -11.70 3.52 -23.28
N ARG A 896 -11.56 4.60 -22.49
CA ARG A 896 -12.50 5.75 -22.49
C ARG A 896 -13.99 5.36 -22.37
N THR A 897 -14.28 4.15 -21.89
CA THR A 897 -15.63 3.58 -21.85
C THR A 897 -16.33 3.98 -20.55
N VAL A 898 -17.57 4.46 -20.64
CA VAL A 898 -18.36 4.79 -19.45
C VAL A 898 -18.92 3.51 -18.83
N THR A 899 -18.53 3.24 -17.58
CA THR A 899 -18.98 2.07 -16.80
C THR A 899 -20.41 2.27 -16.29
N LYS A 900 -21.03 1.21 -15.74
CA LYS A 900 -22.36 1.30 -15.10
C LYS A 900 -22.39 2.34 -13.97
N ASP A 901 -21.33 2.40 -13.16
CA ASP A 901 -21.19 3.41 -12.11
C ASP A 901 -20.96 4.81 -12.67
N GLY A 902 -20.31 4.93 -13.84
CA GLY A 902 -20.18 6.21 -14.55
C GLY A 902 -21.53 6.74 -15.04
N PHE A 903 -22.41 5.87 -15.55
CA PHE A 903 -23.78 6.26 -15.89
C PHE A 903 -24.58 6.67 -14.65
N ALA A 904 -24.51 5.88 -13.58
CA ALA A 904 -25.19 6.20 -12.32
C ALA A 904 -24.68 7.51 -11.68
N PHE A 905 -23.39 7.81 -11.84
CA PHE A 905 -22.82 9.10 -11.43
C PHE A 905 -23.41 10.26 -12.25
N LEU A 906 -23.43 10.17 -13.58
CA LEU A 906 -24.00 11.23 -14.45
C LEU A 906 -25.50 11.42 -14.20
N GLU A 907 -26.25 10.34 -13.97
CA GLU A 907 -27.65 10.40 -13.56
C GLU A 907 -27.81 11.09 -12.19
N GLY A 908 -26.92 10.78 -11.23
CA GLY A 908 -26.89 11.45 -9.93
C GLY A 908 -26.51 12.94 -10.03
N VAL A 909 -25.66 13.33 -10.99
CA VAL A 909 -25.38 14.75 -11.28
C VAL A 909 -26.65 15.45 -11.75
N ALA A 910 -27.40 14.86 -12.69
CA ALA A 910 -28.66 15.42 -13.17
C ALA A 910 -29.69 15.55 -12.03
N GLU A 911 -29.89 14.50 -11.24
CA GLU A 911 -30.79 14.52 -10.09
C GLU A 911 -30.40 15.62 -9.09
N ARG A 912 -29.10 15.77 -8.83
CA ARG A 912 -28.61 16.77 -7.89
C ARG A 912 -28.73 18.19 -8.41
N LEU A 913 -28.58 18.42 -9.70
CA LEU A 913 -28.79 19.74 -10.32
C LEU A 913 -30.23 20.23 -10.17
N LYS A 914 -31.23 19.33 -10.22
CA LYS A 914 -32.64 19.68 -9.94
C LYS A 914 -32.87 20.10 -8.48
N VAL A 915 -32.09 19.54 -7.55
CA VAL A 915 -32.21 19.85 -6.11
C VAL A 915 -31.44 21.12 -5.72
N LEU A 916 -30.38 21.47 -6.44
CA LEU A 916 -29.55 22.66 -6.20
C LEU A 916 -30.09 23.93 -6.89
N GLN A 917 -31.39 23.98 -7.19
CA GLN A 917 -32.07 25.17 -7.75
C GLN A 917 -32.10 26.34 -6.78
#